data_AF-A0A0J8GTG3-F1
#
_entry.id   AF-A0A0J8GTG3-F1
#
_cell.length_a   1.000
_cell.length_b   1.000
_cell.length_c   1.000
_cell.angle_alpha   90.00
_cell.angle_beta   90.00
_cell.angle_gamma   90.00
#
_symmetry.space_group_name_H-M   'P 1'
#
loop_
_entity.id
_entity.type
_entity.pdbx_description
1 polymer ?
#
loop_
_entity_poly.entity_id
_entity_poly.type
_entity_poly.pdbx_seq_one_letter_code
_entity_poly.pdbx_strand_id
1 'polypeptide(L)'
;MNLKNIFAMSAVAASLALAGCGGDINIDASADDNSVTNITNEGDNTGGGSTVTFPAESPITLGKASKDTVLSSGLDKDVYVLSGTITDDMVLHADVYWAIEGSVFVGKDIATDGYTAADSAELGIEAGTVIFGKSGSDVIVVSRGSKINAVGTAAKPIVFTALNDVNETVTKNDSGLWGGLVINGQAPNSKGENVAGEANTGTYGGSIADDNSGILKYVQVRFAGFKIDGANELNGIAFQSVGSGTTVDYVQVHNNSDDGVEFFGGTVNVKHLVLTGNQDDSLDWTQGWSGKVQHVLIKQNEIGGDHALEGDGAAGGIPNSDPKIANLTFLGSSAPDSNGMDIRKGSQGEFYNFLFVGGNDKACLDIDDDNAKGFAADDSLDIENSIVNCTTPYADADGVTTVADWFTTAGEMNSLADAKLVNYMPVSNSPALGMGKNVANEVDGFFDSVDYIGAFDGQNDWTQGWTYGLHDTVTSCPTGTTEVAEVSAGQLTCALSGVITEDVTLSQGAVYQLTGAVFIGKDVASTGYTSADSATLTIDAGVTVFGQSGADYLVVSRGSKIEATGSAAAPVVFTSSSDVLGTVTEDDSGLWGGLVLNGQAPNSEGVNVAGEANTGTYGGNIADDNSGTLQYVQVKYAGFKVDGSNELNGVAFQSVGSGTKVEYLQVHNNSDDGVEFFGGTVNAKYLVLTGNQDDSLDWTQGWNGNVQYVLIKQNDLGGDHALEGDGAAGGTPNSKPTIANLTFMGSNAPKSNGVDIRKGSEGAFYNFLFVEPATDGSCLDIDDDIAKANAVSGELSIETSVISCAKDYANTEAQAWFEKAGAGNESVAAVTLDANYVASSTGTVTATDVNAKNTFFDATDYVGAVKDVNDTWWKTWTHGL
;
A
#
# COMPACT_ATOMS: atom_id res chain seq x y z
N MET A 1 -42.18 -63.21 1.15
CA MET A 1 -42.15 -61.83 1.63
C MET A 1 -41.38 -61.80 2.94
N ASN A 2 -40.23 -61.16 3.13
CA ASN A 2 -39.06 -60.79 2.30
C ASN A 2 -38.35 -59.66 3.08
N LEU A 3 -37.07 -59.83 3.44
CA LEU A 3 -35.91 -58.96 3.09
C LEU A 3 -36.07 -57.42 3.23
N LYS A 4 -35.18 -56.59 3.79
CA LYS A 4 -33.78 -56.56 4.36
C LYS A 4 -33.76 -55.43 5.44
N ASN A 5 -32.74 -55.04 6.24
CA ASN A 5 -31.34 -55.37 6.62
C ASN A 5 -31.19 -54.85 8.11
N ILE A 6 -30.16 -55.02 8.97
CA ILE A 6 -28.72 -55.37 8.97
C ILE A 6 -27.79 -54.16 8.65
N PHE A 7 -27.27 -53.40 9.64
CA PHE A 7 -26.05 -53.61 10.52
C PHE A 7 -24.90 -52.68 10.02
N ALA A 8 -23.93 -52.14 10.79
CA ALA A 8 -23.45 -52.41 12.16
C ALA A 8 -22.74 -51.20 12.85
N MET A 9 -22.51 -51.32 14.18
CA MET A 9 -21.37 -50.93 15.08
C MET A 9 -20.28 -49.92 14.60
N SER A 10 -19.58 -49.13 15.44
CA SER A 10 -19.23 -49.20 16.89
C SER A 10 -19.08 -47.76 17.46
N ALA A 11 -19.28 -47.37 18.73
CA ALA A 11 -18.69 -47.81 20.01
C ALA A 11 -17.14 -47.75 20.03
N VAL A 12 -16.44 -47.19 21.01
CA VAL A 12 -16.64 -47.17 22.48
C VAL A 12 -16.22 -45.83 23.10
N ALA A 13 -16.82 -45.44 24.24
CA ALA A 13 -16.37 -44.33 25.08
C ALA A 13 -15.72 -44.82 26.38
N ALA A 14 -14.76 -44.07 26.94
CA ALA A 14 -14.24 -44.25 28.29
C ALA A 14 -13.82 -42.90 28.90
N SER A 15 -14.26 -42.59 30.11
CA SER A 15 -13.84 -41.44 30.90
C SER A 15 -13.76 -41.81 32.38
N LEU A 16 -13.02 -41.01 33.16
CA LEU A 16 -12.71 -41.17 34.59
C LEU A 16 -11.97 -42.46 34.98
N ALA A 17 -10.67 -42.31 35.33
CA ALA A 17 -10.24 -42.34 36.73
C ALA A 17 -8.71 -42.31 36.87
N LEU A 18 -8.15 -41.26 37.47
CA LEU A 18 -6.81 -41.29 38.05
C LEU A 18 -6.67 -40.19 39.12
N ALA A 19 -6.22 -40.58 40.30
CA ALA A 19 -5.96 -39.67 41.42
C ALA A 19 -4.84 -40.26 42.30
N GLY A 20 -3.91 -39.41 42.75
CA GLY A 20 -2.91 -39.74 43.77
C GLY A 20 -1.47 -39.80 43.28
N CYS A 21 -0.58 -39.17 44.06
CA CYS A 21 0.88 -39.06 43.89
C CYS A 21 1.35 -38.10 42.77
N GLY A 22 2.06 -37.01 43.04
CA GLY A 22 2.37 -36.36 44.33
C GLY A 22 3.73 -35.65 44.33
N GLY A 23 3.73 -34.33 44.53
CA GLY A 23 4.91 -33.48 44.68
C GLY A 23 4.48 -32.03 44.93
N ASP A 24 5.16 -31.33 45.82
CA ASP A 24 4.74 -30.01 46.31
C ASP A 24 5.09 -28.87 45.34
N ILE A 25 4.18 -27.92 45.16
CA ILE A 25 4.49 -26.57 44.66
C ILE A 25 4.56 -25.64 45.86
N ASN A 26 5.75 -25.10 46.11
CA ASN A 26 6.00 -24.13 47.18
C ASN A 26 5.89 -22.71 46.62
N ILE A 27 4.81 -21.99 46.94
CA ILE A 27 4.65 -20.58 46.58
C ILE A 27 5.33 -19.73 47.66
N ASP A 28 6.44 -19.10 47.31
CA ASP A 28 6.97 -17.96 48.06
C ASP A 28 6.29 -16.69 47.58
N ALA A 29 5.91 -15.81 48.50
CA ALA A 29 5.10 -14.62 48.24
C ALA A 29 5.81 -13.40 48.85
N SER A 30 6.93 -13.00 48.23
CA SER A 30 7.76 -11.90 48.74
C SER A 30 8.50 -11.10 47.64
N ALA A 31 7.75 -10.49 46.73
CA ALA A 31 8.20 -9.35 45.93
C ALA A 31 7.00 -8.45 45.58
N ASP A 32 7.02 -7.20 46.03
CA ASP A 32 6.03 -6.18 45.61
C ASP A 32 6.43 -5.62 44.23
N ASP A 33 5.60 -5.84 43.21
CA ASP A 33 5.59 -4.94 42.05
C ASP A 33 4.77 -3.69 42.43
N ASN A 34 5.32 -2.52 42.08
CA ASN A 34 4.76 -1.21 42.40
C ASN A 34 4.99 -0.23 41.24
N SER A 35 5.02 -0.75 40.02
CA SER A 35 5.09 0.01 38.77
C SER A 35 3.70 0.49 38.35
N VAL A 36 3.62 1.71 37.80
CA VAL A 36 2.35 2.33 37.37
C VAL A 36 2.27 2.29 35.85
N THR A 37 1.26 1.60 35.32
CA THR A 37 0.96 1.55 33.89
C THR A 37 0.28 2.83 33.42
N ASN A 38 1.05 3.75 32.84
CA ASN A 38 0.50 4.73 31.91
C ASN A 38 0.27 4.04 30.57
N ILE A 39 -0.96 4.11 30.07
CA ILE A 39 -1.32 3.56 28.75
C ILE A 39 -0.95 4.59 27.68
N THR A 40 -0.07 4.22 26.77
CA THR A 40 0.03 4.82 25.42
C THR A 40 -0.41 3.77 24.42
N ASN A 41 -1.21 4.18 23.44
CA ASN A 41 -2.00 3.30 22.60
C ASN A 41 -1.40 3.22 21.19
N GLU A 42 -0.76 2.09 20.87
CA GLU A 42 -0.42 1.71 19.50
C GLU A 42 -0.93 0.30 19.23
N GLY A 43 -1.53 0.11 18.05
CA GLY A 43 -2.29 -1.10 17.71
C GLY A 43 -1.53 -2.01 16.75
N ASP A 44 -0.70 -2.92 17.28
CA ASP A 44 0.01 -3.94 16.51
C ASP A 44 -0.19 -5.31 17.19
N ASN A 45 -0.86 -6.26 16.51
CA ASN A 45 -1.53 -7.38 17.18
C ASN A 45 -1.47 -8.75 16.47
N THR A 46 -0.32 -9.07 15.85
CA THR A 46 0.04 -10.43 15.42
C THR A 46 1.52 -10.74 15.70
N GLY A 47 1.96 -10.56 16.94
CA GLY A 47 3.35 -10.87 17.33
C GLY A 47 3.53 -11.18 18.81
N GLY A 48 3.98 -12.39 19.13
CA GLY A 48 4.45 -12.75 20.47
C GLY A 48 5.81 -12.10 20.74
N GLY A 49 5.81 -10.83 21.15
CA GLY A 49 6.99 -9.99 21.35
C GLY A 49 7.98 -10.53 22.39
N SER A 50 8.83 -11.47 21.98
CA SER A 50 9.98 -11.92 22.75
C SER A 50 10.98 -10.77 22.83
N THR A 51 11.16 -10.20 24.01
CA THR A 51 12.16 -9.14 24.25
C THR A 51 13.56 -9.72 24.11
N VAL A 52 14.11 -9.64 22.90
CA VAL A 52 15.47 -10.10 22.58
C VAL A 52 16.44 -9.37 23.50
N THR A 53 17.11 -10.15 24.35
CA THR A 53 18.06 -9.62 25.34
C THR A 53 19.45 -9.71 24.73
N PHE A 54 19.93 -8.62 24.14
CA PHE A 54 21.26 -8.57 23.54
C PHE A 54 22.37 -8.85 24.57
N PRO A 55 23.54 -9.33 24.12
CA PRO A 55 24.74 -9.40 24.95
C PRO A 55 25.08 -8.04 25.58
N ALA A 56 25.62 -8.04 26.80
CA ALA A 56 25.78 -6.83 27.60
C ALA A 56 27.02 -5.98 27.26
N GLU A 57 27.93 -6.47 26.42
CA GLU A 57 29.24 -5.86 26.17
C GLU A 57 29.45 -5.53 24.69
N SER A 58 29.98 -4.34 24.44
CA SER A 58 30.35 -3.88 23.10
C SER A 58 31.71 -4.48 22.67
N PRO A 59 31.93 -4.74 21.36
CA PRO A 59 33.25 -5.06 20.82
C PRO A 59 34.36 -4.08 21.25
N ILE A 60 34.00 -2.83 21.55
CA ILE A 60 34.91 -1.78 22.05
C ILE A 60 35.38 -2.13 23.46
N THR A 61 34.47 -2.48 24.38
CA THR A 61 34.81 -2.84 25.77
C THR A 61 35.60 -4.15 25.83
N LEU A 62 35.27 -5.11 24.96
CA LEU A 62 35.96 -6.39 24.84
C LEU A 62 37.33 -6.28 24.14
N GLY A 63 37.69 -5.11 23.60
CA GLY A 63 38.93 -4.90 22.84
C GLY A 63 39.00 -5.69 21.53
N LYS A 64 37.83 -6.03 20.96
CA LYS A 64 37.64 -6.78 19.70
C LYS A 64 37.56 -5.86 18.49
N ALA A 65 37.17 -4.61 18.67
CA ALA A 65 37.17 -3.59 17.62
C ALA A 65 38.28 -2.54 17.84
N SER A 66 38.79 -1.97 16.74
CA SER A 66 39.77 -0.88 16.77
C SER A 66 39.29 0.36 16.03
N LYS A 67 39.50 1.56 16.58
CA LYS A 67 39.00 2.80 15.97
C LYS A 67 39.82 3.18 14.75
N ASP A 68 39.19 3.28 13.58
CA ASP A 68 39.82 3.83 12.38
C ASP A 68 39.82 5.35 12.45
N THR A 69 40.96 5.94 12.86
CA THR A 69 41.06 7.40 13.03
C THR A 69 41.09 8.18 11.72
N VAL A 70 41.17 7.52 10.55
CA VAL A 70 41.07 8.18 9.25
C VAL A 70 39.61 8.28 8.86
N LEU A 71 38.88 7.17 8.86
CA LEU A 71 37.44 7.15 8.54
C LEU A 71 36.62 7.96 9.56
N SER A 72 36.92 7.85 10.87
CA SER A 72 36.32 8.68 11.94
C SER A 72 36.63 10.19 11.83
N SER A 73 37.45 10.61 10.86
CA SER A 73 37.76 12.03 10.61
C SER A 73 37.12 12.58 9.33
N GLY A 74 36.47 11.73 8.54
CA GLY A 74 35.72 12.09 7.33
C GLY A 74 34.21 11.88 7.42
N LEU A 75 33.73 11.13 8.43
CA LEU A 75 32.30 10.83 8.64
C LEU A 75 31.76 11.55 9.89
N ASP A 76 30.44 11.52 10.07
CA ASP A 76 29.70 12.14 11.19
C ASP A 76 29.80 11.33 12.50
N LYS A 77 29.99 10.00 12.42
CA LYS A 77 30.23 9.11 13.55
C LYS A 77 31.67 8.58 13.61
N ASP A 78 32.05 8.13 14.80
CA ASP A 78 33.25 7.32 15.00
C ASP A 78 33.13 5.96 14.30
N VAL A 79 34.23 5.48 13.72
CA VAL A 79 34.31 4.22 12.97
C VAL A 79 35.16 3.19 13.73
N TYR A 80 34.59 2.02 13.98
CA TYR A 80 35.25 0.91 14.67
C TYR A 80 35.32 -0.32 13.76
N VAL A 81 36.55 -0.84 13.57
CA VAL A 81 36.85 -1.96 12.67
C VAL A 81 36.78 -3.28 13.42
N LEU A 82 35.97 -4.21 12.91
CA LEU A 82 35.91 -5.63 13.25
C LEU A 82 36.73 -6.44 12.23
N SER A 83 37.44 -7.48 12.69
CA SER A 83 38.31 -8.30 11.82
C SER A 83 38.49 -9.71 12.37
N GLY A 84 38.44 -10.73 11.51
CA GLY A 84 38.71 -12.13 11.90
C GLY A 84 37.64 -12.74 12.79
N THR A 85 38.03 -13.64 13.71
CA THR A 85 37.09 -14.48 14.48
C THR A 85 36.68 -13.86 15.82
N ILE A 86 35.38 -13.63 15.97
CA ILE A 86 34.67 -13.28 17.20
C ILE A 86 34.37 -14.57 17.98
N THR A 87 34.60 -14.58 19.29
CA THR A 87 34.49 -15.78 20.14
C THR A 87 33.82 -15.49 21.48
N ASP A 88 33.15 -14.35 21.56
CA ASP A 88 32.65 -13.74 22.78
C ASP A 88 31.32 -13.05 22.41
N ASP A 89 30.28 -13.24 23.21
CA ASP A 89 28.95 -12.68 22.95
C ASP A 89 29.01 -11.15 23.08
N MET A 90 28.56 -10.42 22.06
CA MET A 90 28.73 -8.97 22.00
C MET A 90 27.63 -8.25 21.19
N VAL A 91 27.44 -6.95 21.45
CA VAL A 91 26.42 -6.12 20.80
C VAL A 91 27.02 -4.96 19.99
N LEU A 92 26.51 -4.76 18.77
CA LEU A 92 26.79 -3.60 17.93
C LEU A 92 25.74 -2.51 18.19
N HIS A 93 26.20 -1.33 18.63
CA HIS A 93 25.37 -0.17 18.93
C HIS A 93 25.27 0.79 17.73
N ALA A 94 24.17 1.54 17.65
CA ALA A 94 23.89 2.47 16.55
C ALA A 94 24.56 3.86 16.67
N ASP A 95 25.29 4.13 17.76
CA ASP A 95 25.96 5.42 18.02
C ASP A 95 27.30 5.58 17.27
N VAL A 96 27.85 4.48 16.75
CA VAL A 96 29.07 4.41 15.93
C VAL A 96 28.78 3.72 14.59
N TYR A 97 29.76 3.75 13.68
CA TYR A 97 29.78 2.89 12.49
C TYR A 97 30.69 1.68 12.70
N TRP A 98 30.26 0.52 12.20
CA TRP A 98 31.03 -0.72 12.27
C TRP A 98 31.60 -1.08 10.90
N ALA A 99 32.90 -0.88 10.74
CA ALA A 99 33.60 -1.34 9.54
C ALA A 99 33.99 -2.82 9.71
N ILE A 100 33.88 -3.64 8.67
CA ILE A 100 34.47 -4.99 8.61
C ILE A 100 35.72 -4.98 7.73
N GLU A 101 36.74 -5.77 8.10
CA GLU A 101 38.00 -5.88 7.37
C GLU A 101 38.41 -7.37 7.24
N GLY A 102 38.45 -7.86 6.00
CA GLY A 102 38.51 -9.28 5.65
C GLY A 102 37.23 -10.04 6.01
N SER A 103 37.32 -11.36 6.02
CA SER A 103 36.23 -12.22 6.50
C SER A 103 36.10 -12.15 8.02
N VAL A 104 34.96 -11.65 8.50
CA VAL A 104 34.62 -11.55 9.92
C VAL A 104 33.71 -12.71 10.30
N PHE A 105 34.22 -13.61 11.14
CA PHE A 105 33.49 -14.81 11.57
C PHE A 105 32.88 -14.60 12.97
N VAL A 106 31.56 -14.75 13.11
CA VAL A 106 30.88 -14.86 14.40
C VAL A 106 30.96 -16.31 14.87
N GLY A 107 31.65 -16.55 15.98
CA GLY A 107 32.04 -17.89 16.43
C GLY A 107 33.09 -18.55 15.53
N LYS A 108 33.50 -19.76 15.88
CA LYS A 108 34.49 -20.55 15.14
C LYS A 108 33.81 -21.54 14.20
N ASP A 109 34.37 -21.70 13.00
CA ASP A 109 34.06 -22.86 12.15
C ASP A 109 34.51 -24.16 12.83
N ILE A 110 33.54 -25.03 13.15
CA ILE A 110 33.75 -26.33 13.80
C ILE A 110 32.88 -27.39 13.14
N ALA A 111 33.48 -28.57 12.93
CA ALA A 111 32.83 -29.77 12.41
C ALA A 111 31.77 -30.32 13.38
N THR A 112 30.81 -31.13 12.90
CA THR A 112 29.82 -31.80 13.79
C THR A 112 30.49 -32.64 14.90
N ASP A 113 31.67 -33.21 14.62
CA ASP A 113 32.55 -33.81 15.63
C ASP A 113 33.39 -32.74 16.37
N GLY A 114 32.97 -32.35 17.58
CA GLY A 114 33.82 -31.61 18.53
C GLY A 114 33.24 -30.33 19.14
N TYR A 115 32.00 -29.97 18.80
CA TYR A 115 31.30 -28.77 19.31
C TYR A 115 31.41 -28.56 20.82
N THR A 116 31.80 -27.35 21.24
CA THR A 116 31.63 -26.87 22.63
C THR A 116 31.02 -25.47 22.64
N ALA A 117 30.28 -25.14 23.69
CA ALA A 117 29.68 -23.81 23.87
C ALA A 117 30.70 -22.68 24.16
N ALA A 118 32.02 -22.96 24.08
CA ALA A 118 33.09 -21.96 24.13
C ALA A 118 33.68 -21.67 22.72
N ASP A 119 32.99 -22.14 21.68
CA ASP A 119 33.35 -21.99 20.27
C ASP A 119 32.29 -21.25 19.44
N SER A 120 31.02 -21.33 19.87
CA SER A 120 29.91 -20.47 19.42
C SER A 120 30.02 -19.04 19.97
N ALA A 121 29.38 -18.07 19.31
CA ALA A 121 29.16 -16.71 19.86
C ALA A 121 27.81 -16.13 19.40
N GLU A 122 27.28 -15.15 20.12
CA GLU A 122 26.13 -14.34 19.71
C GLU A 122 26.53 -12.90 19.37
N LEU A 123 26.14 -12.45 18.17
CA LEU A 123 26.26 -11.06 17.73
C LEU A 123 24.88 -10.38 17.77
N GLY A 124 24.64 -9.56 18.80
CA GLY A 124 23.49 -8.65 18.83
C GLY A 124 23.74 -7.40 17.99
N ILE A 125 22.72 -6.86 17.33
CA ILE A 125 22.80 -5.62 16.54
C ILE A 125 21.54 -4.79 16.79
N GLU A 126 21.72 -3.54 17.25
CA GLU A 126 20.64 -2.63 17.59
C GLU A 126 20.02 -1.93 16.36
N ALA A 127 18.73 -1.56 16.46
CA ALA A 127 18.02 -0.82 15.42
C ALA A 127 18.70 0.51 15.04
N GLY A 128 18.90 0.72 13.73
CA GLY A 128 19.63 1.88 13.19
C GLY A 128 21.15 1.74 13.16
N THR A 129 21.69 0.56 13.49
CA THR A 129 23.13 0.28 13.33
C THR A 129 23.48 0.11 11.86
N VAL A 130 24.61 0.70 11.44
CA VAL A 130 25.15 0.57 10.09
C VAL A 130 26.51 -0.14 10.16
N ILE A 131 26.63 -1.22 9.39
CA ILE A 131 27.79 -2.07 9.24
C ILE A 131 28.26 -1.98 7.79
N PHE A 132 29.56 -1.84 7.52
CA PHE A 132 30.04 -1.71 6.14
C PHE A 132 31.37 -2.41 5.82
N GLY A 133 31.48 -2.95 4.60
CA GLY A 133 32.75 -3.41 4.01
C GLY A 133 33.66 -2.25 3.64
N LYS A 134 34.92 -2.28 4.07
CA LYS A 134 35.95 -1.27 3.70
C LYS A 134 36.44 -1.46 2.26
N SER A 135 36.26 -2.66 1.73
CA SER A 135 36.71 -3.15 0.43
C SER A 135 35.85 -4.34 -0.03
N GLY A 136 35.94 -4.67 -1.31
CA GLY A 136 35.16 -5.75 -1.92
C GLY A 136 35.24 -7.10 -1.20
N SER A 137 36.43 -7.53 -0.78
CA SER A 137 36.65 -8.84 -0.16
C SER A 137 36.18 -8.96 1.30
N ASP A 138 35.54 -7.94 1.86
CA ASP A 138 35.10 -7.93 3.24
C ASP A 138 33.69 -8.55 3.34
N VAL A 139 33.54 -9.58 4.19
CA VAL A 139 32.33 -10.41 4.30
C VAL A 139 32.07 -10.74 5.77
N ILE A 140 30.80 -10.80 6.18
CA ILE A 140 30.42 -11.27 7.52
C ILE A 140 29.83 -12.69 7.44
N VAL A 141 30.36 -13.59 8.27
CA VAL A 141 30.00 -15.01 8.29
C VAL A 141 29.55 -15.41 9.70
N VAL A 142 28.34 -15.93 9.85
CA VAL A 142 27.86 -16.53 11.10
C VAL A 142 28.22 -18.01 11.09
N SER A 143 29.24 -18.38 11.88
CA SER A 143 29.72 -19.77 11.95
C SER A 143 28.68 -20.70 12.57
N ARG A 144 28.64 -21.94 12.10
CA ARG A 144 27.64 -22.94 12.50
C ARG A 144 27.49 -23.12 14.02
N GLY A 145 26.27 -22.95 14.52
CA GLY A 145 25.94 -22.97 15.96
C GLY A 145 26.17 -21.64 16.69
N SER A 146 26.56 -20.59 15.97
CA SER A 146 26.60 -19.20 16.45
C SER A 146 25.34 -18.46 16.01
N LYS A 147 25.15 -17.23 16.51
CA LYS A 147 23.92 -16.45 16.25
C LYS A 147 24.19 -15.02 15.81
N ILE A 148 23.30 -14.52 14.95
CA ILE A 148 23.12 -13.10 14.69
C ILE A 148 21.72 -12.69 15.11
N ASN A 149 21.61 -11.70 15.98
CA ASN A 149 20.35 -11.12 16.43
C ASN A 149 20.31 -9.66 15.98
N ALA A 150 19.95 -9.44 14.70
CA ALA A 150 19.77 -8.13 14.11
C ALA A 150 18.29 -7.74 14.17
N VAL A 151 17.94 -6.86 15.12
CA VAL A 151 16.55 -6.46 15.38
C VAL A 151 16.39 -4.96 15.17
N GLY A 152 16.12 -4.58 13.93
CA GLY A 152 15.73 -3.24 13.52
C GLY A 152 14.27 -2.92 13.83
N THR A 153 13.85 -1.71 13.43
CA THR A 153 12.44 -1.30 13.36
C THR A 153 12.19 -0.60 12.03
N ALA A 154 10.92 -0.44 11.62
CA ALA A 154 10.63 0.20 10.33
C ALA A 154 11.25 1.60 10.18
N ALA A 155 11.20 2.43 11.23
CA ALA A 155 11.82 3.75 11.26
C ALA A 155 13.34 3.75 11.55
N LYS A 156 13.94 2.59 11.84
CA LYS A 156 15.38 2.39 12.12
C LYS A 156 15.83 1.00 11.66
N PRO A 157 15.88 0.74 10.35
CA PRO A 157 16.41 -0.53 9.84
C PRO A 157 17.90 -0.67 10.20
N ILE A 158 18.37 -1.91 10.24
CA ILE A 158 19.80 -2.23 10.31
C ILE A 158 20.33 -2.29 8.89
N VAL A 159 21.47 -1.67 8.61
CA VAL A 159 22.03 -1.58 7.25
C VAL A 159 23.39 -2.27 7.20
N PHE A 160 23.51 -3.27 6.34
CA PHE A 160 24.78 -3.84 5.88
C PHE A 160 25.06 -3.34 4.47
N THR A 161 26.23 -2.72 4.24
CA THR A 161 26.52 -2.02 2.98
C THR A 161 28.03 -1.93 2.69
N ALA A 162 28.43 -1.14 1.69
CA ALA A 162 29.83 -0.81 1.41
C ALA A 162 30.20 0.61 1.85
N LEU A 163 31.50 0.85 2.06
CA LEU A 163 32.05 2.19 2.34
C LEU A 163 31.63 3.25 1.31
N ASN A 164 31.37 2.88 0.05
CA ASN A 164 30.87 3.80 -0.98
C ASN A 164 29.50 4.42 -0.65
N ASP A 165 28.58 3.62 -0.09
CA ASP A 165 27.22 4.05 0.30
C ASP A 165 27.29 4.97 1.53
N VAL A 166 28.14 4.62 2.50
CA VAL A 166 28.45 5.44 3.69
C VAL A 166 29.12 6.78 3.35
N ASN A 167 29.69 6.93 2.14
CA ASN A 167 30.21 8.20 1.63
C ASN A 167 29.25 8.90 0.63
N GLU A 168 28.02 8.40 0.44
CA GLU A 168 27.04 8.93 -0.54
C GLU A 168 27.59 8.95 -1.99
N THR A 169 28.46 7.99 -2.33
CA THR A 169 29.13 7.91 -3.65
C THR A 169 28.57 6.84 -4.59
N VAL A 170 27.60 6.05 -4.14
CA VAL A 170 26.95 5.02 -4.96
C VAL A 170 26.03 5.63 -6.02
N THR A 171 25.97 5.00 -7.18
CA THR A 171 24.92 5.23 -8.19
C THR A 171 23.88 4.11 -8.15
N LYS A 172 22.68 4.36 -8.69
CA LYS A 172 21.64 3.32 -8.85
C LYS A 172 22.04 2.11 -9.71
N ASN A 173 23.20 2.18 -10.38
CA ASN A 173 23.76 1.13 -11.21
C ASN A 173 24.89 0.35 -10.51
N ASP A 174 25.33 0.78 -9.33
CA ASP A 174 26.47 0.17 -8.64
C ASP A 174 26.04 -1.11 -7.91
N SER A 175 26.94 -2.08 -7.83
CA SER A 175 26.78 -3.40 -7.22
C SER A 175 28.17 -3.95 -6.86
N GLY A 176 28.25 -5.10 -6.17
CA GLY A 176 29.50 -5.84 -6.00
C GLY A 176 30.58 -5.08 -5.23
N LEU A 177 30.19 -4.23 -4.27
CA LEU A 177 31.09 -3.33 -3.54
C LEU A 177 31.65 -3.94 -2.25
N TRP A 178 31.04 -5.03 -1.76
CA TRP A 178 31.50 -5.87 -0.64
C TRP A 178 30.95 -7.30 -0.75
N GLY A 179 31.34 -8.21 0.16
CA GLY A 179 31.11 -9.66 0.04
C GLY A 179 29.86 -10.23 0.73
N GLY A 180 28.93 -9.40 1.20
CA GLY A 180 27.62 -9.86 1.70
C GLY A 180 27.61 -10.53 3.09
N LEU A 181 26.50 -11.20 3.39
CA LEU A 181 26.21 -11.88 4.65
C LEU A 181 26.01 -13.39 4.43
N VAL A 182 26.79 -14.22 5.12
CA VAL A 182 26.66 -15.68 5.07
C VAL A 182 26.28 -16.21 6.44
N ILE A 183 25.30 -17.12 6.50
CA ILE A 183 24.82 -17.73 7.75
C ILE A 183 24.87 -19.25 7.61
N ASN A 184 25.73 -19.90 8.41
CA ASN A 184 25.90 -21.36 8.39
C ASN A 184 25.06 -21.98 9.51
N GLY A 185 24.21 -22.95 9.16
CA GLY A 185 23.36 -23.67 10.11
C GLY A 185 23.66 -25.18 10.20
N GLN A 186 22.90 -25.83 11.08
CA GLN A 186 22.98 -27.27 11.41
C GLN A 186 21.82 -28.08 10.80
N ALA A 187 21.05 -27.51 9.87
CA ALA A 187 19.91 -28.19 9.26
C ALA A 187 20.32 -29.20 8.16
N PRO A 188 19.43 -30.12 7.75
CA PRO A 188 19.70 -31.08 6.69
C PRO A 188 19.91 -30.44 5.31
N ASN A 189 20.79 -31.02 4.50
CA ASN A 189 20.94 -30.75 3.06
C ASN A 189 21.36 -32.03 2.32
N SER A 190 21.28 -32.00 1.00
CA SER A 190 21.57 -33.13 0.10
C SER A 190 23.06 -33.50 -0.04
N LYS A 191 24.01 -32.66 0.41
CA LYS A 191 25.46 -32.84 0.21
C LYS A 191 26.16 -33.41 1.45
N GLY A 192 25.65 -33.12 2.67
CA GLY A 192 26.04 -33.80 3.91
C GLY A 192 26.19 -32.89 5.14
N GLU A 193 26.70 -33.49 6.23
CA GLU A 193 26.80 -32.82 7.54
C GLU A 193 27.99 -31.84 7.68
N ASN A 194 28.89 -31.74 6.71
CA ASN A 194 30.06 -30.86 6.78
C ASN A 194 30.43 -30.40 5.36
N VAL A 195 29.51 -29.68 4.73
CA VAL A 195 29.73 -29.04 3.42
C VAL A 195 30.63 -27.83 3.64
N ALA A 196 31.52 -27.53 2.68
CA ALA A 196 32.32 -26.32 2.71
C ALA A 196 31.56 -25.18 2.01
N GLY A 197 31.51 -24.01 2.65
CA GLY A 197 30.97 -22.79 2.06
C GLY A 197 31.86 -22.20 0.97
N GLU A 198 31.23 -21.58 -0.02
CA GLU A 198 31.85 -20.84 -1.12
C GLU A 198 32.83 -19.76 -0.59
N ALA A 199 33.82 -19.37 -1.38
CA ALA A 199 34.85 -18.37 -1.02
C ALA A 199 35.61 -18.60 0.32
N ASN A 200 35.56 -19.82 0.90
CA ASN A 200 36.06 -20.19 2.24
C ASN A 200 35.22 -19.68 3.43
N THR A 201 33.89 -19.57 3.27
CA THR A 201 32.93 -19.12 4.29
C THR A 201 32.65 -20.15 5.41
N GLY A 202 33.63 -21.01 5.75
CA GLY A 202 33.53 -22.03 6.79
C GLY A 202 32.81 -23.32 6.36
N THR A 203 32.23 -24.05 7.32
CA THR A 203 31.44 -25.26 7.05
C THR A 203 29.99 -25.16 7.52
N TYR A 204 29.10 -25.89 6.85
CA TYR A 204 27.65 -25.90 7.10
C TYR A 204 27.03 -27.30 7.01
N GLY A 205 25.76 -27.39 7.41
CA GLY A 205 24.94 -28.60 7.35
C GLY A 205 24.87 -29.35 8.68
N GLY A 206 23.99 -30.34 8.74
CA GLY A 206 23.81 -31.19 9.92
C GLY A 206 22.52 -32.02 9.84
N SER A 207 21.83 -32.15 10.97
CA SER A 207 20.59 -32.95 11.10
C SER A 207 19.49 -32.28 11.94
N ILE A 208 19.66 -30.99 12.30
CA ILE A 208 18.77 -30.24 13.20
C ILE A 208 17.88 -29.30 12.38
N ALA A 209 16.72 -29.79 11.94
CA ALA A 209 15.80 -29.02 11.10
C ALA A 209 15.16 -27.80 11.80
N ASP A 210 15.24 -27.71 13.13
CA ASP A 210 14.83 -26.60 13.97
C ASP A 210 16.01 -25.77 14.52
N ASP A 211 17.18 -25.84 13.86
CA ASP A 211 18.34 -25.00 14.20
C ASP A 211 18.01 -23.50 14.15
N ASN A 212 18.66 -22.73 15.01
CA ASN A 212 18.36 -21.32 15.27
C ASN A 212 19.66 -20.50 15.25
N SER A 213 19.95 -19.92 14.09
CA SER A 213 21.05 -18.97 13.86
C SER A 213 20.72 -17.53 14.31
N GLY A 214 19.59 -17.34 15.01
CA GLY A 214 19.14 -16.05 15.55
C GLY A 214 17.96 -15.43 14.80
N ILE A 215 18.02 -14.12 14.60
CA ILE A 215 16.94 -13.26 14.12
C ILE A 215 17.50 -12.21 13.14
N LEU A 216 16.87 -12.08 11.97
CA LEU A 216 16.97 -10.90 11.10
C LEU A 216 15.58 -10.24 11.05
N LYS A 217 15.44 -9.02 11.59
CA LYS A 217 14.22 -8.21 11.43
C LYS A 217 14.51 -6.75 11.08
N TYR A 218 13.83 -6.21 10.07
CA TYR A 218 14.08 -4.88 9.49
C TYR A 218 15.57 -4.68 9.14
N VAL A 219 16.07 -5.55 8.27
CA VAL A 219 17.48 -5.59 7.82
C VAL A 219 17.57 -5.26 6.33
N GLN A 220 18.46 -4.36 5.97
CA GLN A 220 18.85 -4.08 4.59
C GLN A 220 20.26 -4.61 4.34
N VAL A 221 20.45 -5.33 3.23
CA VAL A 221 21.75 -5.65 2.65
C VAL A 221 21.84 -4.93 1.31
N ARG A 222 22.81 -4.03 1.15
CA ARG A 222 22.96 -3.20 -0.06
C ARG A 222 24.31 -3.44 -0.73
N PHE A 223 24.33 -3.44 -2.06
CA PHE A 223 25.55 -3.37 -2.88
C PHE A 223 26.59 -4.48 -2.61
N ALA A 224 26.15 -5.67 -2.19
CA ALA A 224 27.01 -6.85 -2.05
C ALA A 224 27.22 -7.56 -3.41
N GLY A 225 27.82 -8.75 -3.45
CA GLY A 225 28.19 -9.44 -4.70
C GLY A 225 29.64 -9.29 -5.14
N PHE A 226 30.61 -9.03 -4.26
CA PHE A 226 32.00 -8.90 -4.73
C PHE A 226 32.66 -10.26 -5.02
N LYS A 227 33.26 -10.42 -6.21
CA LYS A 227 33.97 -11.63 -6.66
C LYS A 227 35.28 -11.88 -5.91
N ILE A 228 35.22 -12.58 -4.77
CA ILE A 228 36.33 -12.70 -3.80
C ILE A 228 37.60 -13.36 -4.37
N ASP A 229 37.47 -14.49 -5.08
CA ASP A 229 38.64 -15.26 -5.58
C ASP A 229 38.75 -15.35 -7.10
N GLY A 230 37.81 -14.72 -7.83
CA GLY A 230 37.78 -14.68 -9.29
C GLY A 230 37.16 -15.90 -9.96
N ALA A 231 36.80 -16.93 -9.20
CA ALA A 231 35.82 -17.93 -9.60
C ALA A 231 34.48 -17.64 -8.90
N ASN A 232 34.51 -17.60 -7.57
CA ASN A 232 33.33 -17.45 -6.73
C ASN A 232 33.01 -15.97 -6.52
N GLU A 233 31.72 -15.64 -6.63
CA GLU A 233 31.12 -14.38 -6.17
C GLU A 233 30.43 -14.65 -4.81
N LEU A 234 29.75 -13.67 -4.20
CA LEU A 234 28.98 -13.93 -2.96
C LEU A 234 27.68 -13.12 -2.90
N ASN A 235 26.59 -13.86 -2.78
CA ASN A 235 25.21 -13.42 -2.67
C ASN A 235 24.98 -12.38 -1.56
N GLY A 236 23.88 -11.62 -1.66
CA GLY A 236 23.50 -10.65 -0.64
C GLY A 236 23.30 -11.31 0.71
N ILE A 237 22.48 -12.36 0.75
CA ILE A 237 22.39 -13.27 1.90
C ILE A 237 22.44 -14.74 1.45
N ALA A 238 23.46 -15.47 1.91
CA ALA A 238 23.57 -16.92 1.72
C ALA A 238 23.12 -17.66 2.99
N PHE A 239 21.98 -18.34 2.94
CA PHE A 239 21.47 -19.19 4.02
C PHE A 239 21.99 -20.63 3.85
N GLN A 240 23.16 -20.92 4.41
CA GLN A 240 23.83 -22.21 4.27
C GLN A 240 23.30 -23.24 5.29
N SER A 241 22.26 -23.99 4.91
CA SER A 241 21.58 -25.00 5.75
C SER A 241 21.08 -24.45 7.09
N VAL A 242 20.44 -23.29 7.05
CA VAL A 242 19.85 -22.63 8.21
C VAL A 242 18.51 -23.28 8.56
N GLY A 243 18.25 -23.46 9.86
CA GLY A 243 17.08 -24.17 10.37
C GLY A 243 15.83 -23.31 10.54
N SER A 244 14.68 -23.99 10.60
CA SER A 244 13.35 -23.40 10.81
C SER A 244 13.15 -22.70 12.16
N GLY A 245 14.09 -22.87 13.11
CA GLY A 245 14.10 -22.14 14.37
C GLY A 245 14.62 -20.70 14.23
N THR A 246 15.22 -20.34 13.10
CA THR A 246 15.72 -18.98 12.79
C THR A 246 14.58 -18.09 12.31
N THR A 247 14.53 -16.83 12.76
CA THR A 247 13.51 -15.86 12.33
C THR A 247 14.05 -14.91 11.27
N VAL A 248 13.36 -14.80 10.13
CA VAL A 248 13.70 -13.85 9.05
C VAL A 248 12.43 -13.12 8.62
N ASP A 249 12.39 -11.80 8.79
CA ASP A 249 11.17 -10.99 8.60
C ASP A 249 11.52 -9.54 8.27
N TYR A 250 10.85 -8.90 7.31
CA TYR A 250 11.23 -7.58 6.78
C TYR A 250 12.73 -7.48 6.45
N VAL A 251 13.17 -8.26 5.46
CA VAL A 251 14.55 -8.22 4.95
C VAL A 251 14.54 -7.68 3.53
N GLN A 252 15.49 -6.78 3.21
CA GLN A 252 15.73 -6.30 1.85
C GLN A 252 17.15 -6.68 1.40
N VAL A 253 17.26 -7.12 0.14
CA VAL A 253 18.51 -7.09 -0.62
C VAL A 253 18.39 -6.10 -1.78
N HIS A 254 19.39 -5.24 -1.94
CA HIS A 254 19.41 -4.16 -2.91
C HIS A 254 20.70 -4.13 -3.72
N ASN A 255 20.59 -4.15 -5.05
CA ASN A 255 21.69 -4.05 -6.00
C ASN A 255 22.86 -5.02 -5.71
N ASN A 256 22.55 -6.29 -5.47
CA ASN A 256 23.58 -7.32 -5.44
C ASN A 256 24.15 -7.57 -6.85
N SER A 257 25.45 -7.86 -6.98
CA SER A 257 26.07 -8.24 -8.28
C SER A 257 25.75 -9.69 -8.65
N ASP A 258 25.73 -10.53 -7.62
CA ASP A 258 25.38 -11.95 -7.59
C ASP A 258 23.90 -12.10 -7.17
N ASP A 259 23.50 -13.29 -6.74
CA ASP A 259 22.17 -13.55 -6.18
C ASP A 259 21.75 -12.60 -5.04
N GLY A 260 20.46 -12.27 -5.01
CA GLY A 260 19.85 -11.55 -3.90
C GLY A 260 19.90 -12.37 -2.60
N VAL A 261 19.21 -13.50 -2.59
CA VAL A 261 19.20 -14.47 -1.51
C VAL A 261 19.28 -15.88 -2.08
N GLU A 262 20.19 -16.71 -1.57
CA GLU A 262 20.29 -18.15 -1.91
C GLU A 262 20.10 -19.03 -0.66
N PHE A 263 19.40 -20.15 -0.82
CA PHE A 263 19.28 -21.19 0.19
C PHE A 263 20.06 -22.46 -0.18
N PHE A 264 21.22 -22.69 0.44
CA PHE A 264 21.98 -23.94 0.31
C PHE A 264 21.43 -25.02 1.27
N GLY A 265 20.27 -25.57 0.95
CA GLY A 265 19.57 -26.53 1.79
C GLY A 265 18.99 -25.93 3.09
N GLY A 266 18.54 -26.79 3.99
CA GLY A 266 17.91 -26.39 5.25
C GLY A 266 16.42 -26.09 5.14
N THR A 267 15.89 -25.35 6.12
CA THR A 267 14.46 -25.26 6.44
C THR A 267 14.04 -23.90 7.02
N VAL A 268 14.92 -22.89 6.94
CA VAL A 268 14.62 -21.51 7.37
C VAL A 268 13.41 -20.94 6.63
N ASN A 269 12.61 -20.13 7.32
CA ASN A 269 11.41 -19.49 6.77
C ASN A 269 11.56 -17.96 6.76
N VAL A 270 10.95 -17.28 5.79
CA VAL A 270 11.01 -15.82 5.62
C VAL A 270 9.59 -15.23 5.52
N LYS A 271 9.26 -14.21 6.30
CA LYS A 271 7.88 -13.67 6.39
C LYS A 271 7.61 -12.41 5.55
N HIS A 272 8.62 -11.57 5.31
CA HIS A 272 8.56 -10.49 4.31
C HIS A 272 9.94 -10.30 3.67
N LEU A 273 10.00 -10.18 2.35
CA LEU A 273 11.25 -10.12 1.58
C LEU A 273 11.17 -9.13 0.42
N VAL A 274 12.16 -8.24 0.29
CA VAL A 274 12.25 -7.25 -0.79
C VAL A 274 13.56 -7.43 -1.55
N LEU A 275 13.47 -7.64 -2.86
CA LEU A 275 14.61 -7.97 -3.72
C LEU A 275 14.63 -6.96 -4.87
N THR A 276 15.64 -6.09 -4.89
CA THR A 276 15.61 -4.88 -5.72
C THR A 276 16.91 -4.69 -6.50
N GLY A 277 16.84 -4.80 -7.83
CA GLY A 277 17.98 -4.49 -8.71
C GLY A 277 19.19 -5.41 -8.62
N ASN A 278 19.04 -6.62 -8.07
CA ASN A 278 20.06 -7.67 -8.11
C ASN A 278 20.40 -8.03 -9.57
N GLN A 279 21.65 -8.39 -9.84
CA GLN A 279 22.19 -8.47 -11.19
C GLN A 279 22.35 -9.89 -11.74
N ASP A 280 22.30 -10.91 -10.89
CA ASP A 280 22.02 -12.32 -11.23
C ASP A 280 20.61 -12.68 -10.69
N ASP A 281 20.39 -13.82 -10.03
CA ASP A 281 19.06 -14.24 -9.59
C ASP A 281 18.57 -13.47 -8.35
N SER A 282 17.27 -13.26 -8.24
CA SER A 282 16.72 -12.54 -7.07
C SER A 282 16.52 -13.44 -5.85
N LEU A 283 16.09 -14.68 -6.06
CA LEU A 283 15.80 -15.68 -5.03
C LEU A 283 16.15 -17.09 -5.54
N ASP A 284 17.37 -17.56 -5.28
CA ASP A 284 17.76 -18.94 -5.59
C ASP A 284 17.46 -19.89 -4.42
N TRP A 285 17.20 -21.16 -4.74
CA TRP A 285 17.46 -22.23 -3.79
C TRP A 285 18.06 -23.47 -4.43
N THR A 286 18.94 -24.13 -3.69
CA THR A 286 19.60 -25.35 -4.13
C THR A 286 19.80 -26.35 -2.99
N GLN A 287 20.39 -27.49 -3.31
CA GLN A 287 20.87 -28.52 -2.38
C GLN A 287 19.83 -29.13 -1.42
N GLY A 288 18.53 -28.97 -1.63
CA GLY A 288 17.49 -29.59 -0.81
C GLY A 288 16.90 -28.68 0.27
N TRP A 289 16.66 -27.40 -0.06
CA TRP A 289 15.95 -26.48 0.82
C TRP A 289 14.44 -26.77 0.81
N SER A 290 13.83 -26.70 1.99
CA SER A 290 12.39 -27.00 2.22
C SER A 290 11.78 -26.03 3.23
N GLY A 291 12.13 -24.75 3.06
CA GLY A 291 11.61 -23.63 3.83
C GLY A 291 10.29 -23.06 3.29
N LYS A 292 9.80 -22.00 3.93
CA LYS A 292 8.59 -21.28 3.55
C LYS A 292 8.85 -19.79 3.40
N VAL A 293 8.26 -19.15 2.40
CA VAL A 293 8.41 -17.70 2.15
C VAL A 293 7.06 -17.05 1.91
N GLN A 294 6.80 -15.88 2.50
CA GLN A 294 5.64 -15.04 2.20
C GLN A 294 6.02 -13.58 1.92
N HIS A 295 5.11 -12.85 1.27
CA HIS A 295 5.13 -11.40 1.01
C HIS A 295 6.46 -10.96 0.39
N VAL A 296 6.62 -11.30 -0.88
CA VAL A 296 7.86 -11.08 -1.64
C VAL A 296 7.64 -10.02 -2.71
N LEU A 297 8.34 -8.90 -2.63
CA LEU A 297 8.44 -7.97 -3.77
C LEU A 297 9.80 -8.15 -4.44
N ILE A 298 9.79 -8.56 -5.71
CA ILE A 298 10.96 -8.60 -6.58
C ILE A 298 10.80 -7.51 -7.64
N LYS A 299 11.82 -6.65 -7.80
CA LYS A 299 11.86 -5.58 -8.81
C LYS A 299 13.26 -5.53 -9.42
N GLN A 300 13.41 -6.09 -10.62
CA GLN A 300 14.66 -6.00 -11.38
C GLN A 300 14.86 -4.58 -11.95
N ASN A 301 16.06 -4.28 -12.45
CA ASN A 301 16.42 -2.96 -12.96
C ASN A 301 16.82 -3.00 -14.45
N GLU A 302 17.03 -1.84 -15.06
CA GLU A 302 17.34 -1.72 -16.49
C GLU A 302 18.82 -1.99 -16.85
N ILE A 303 19.61 -2.63 -15.96
CA ILE A 303 21.03 -2.94 -16.21
C ILE A 303 21.43 -4.40 -15.99
N GLY A 304 20.60 -5.22 -15.35
CA GLY A 304 20.89 -6.62 -15.05
C GLY A 304 19.77 -7.33 -14.30
N GLY A 305 20.11 -8.52 -13.81
CA GLY A 305 19.21 -9.55 -13.30
C GLY A 305 19.10 -10.67 -14.33
N ASP A 306 19.08 -11.93 -13.89
CA ASP A 306 18.59 -13.04 -14.71
C ASP A 306 17.15 -13.40 -14.26
N HIS A 307 16.95 -14.39 -13.39
CA HIS A 307 15.62 -14.80 -12.93
C HIS A 307 15.19 -14.08 -11.64
N ALA A 308 13.88 -13.91 -11.48
CA ALA A 308 13.25 -13.54 -10.23
C ALA A 308 13.31 -14.70 -9.22
N LEU A 309 13.24 -15.94 -9.69
CA LEU A 309 13.44 -17.16 -8.92
C LEU A 309 14.21 -18.20 -9.76
N GLU A 310 15.32 -18.72 -9.26
CA GLU A 310 15.94 -19.97 -9.74
C GLU A 310 15.69 -21.08 -8.69
N GLY A 311 15.25 -22.25 -9.15
CA GLY A 311 14.81 -23.33 -8.26
C GLY A 311 15.47 -24.67 -8.52
N ASP A 312 16.55 -24.96 -7.80
CA ASP A 312 17.45 -26.07 -8.09
C ASP A 312 17.23 -27.30 -7.19
N GLY A 313 16.88 -28.43 -7.83
CA GLY A 313 16.71 -29.71 -7.15
C GLY A 313 18.00 -30.33 -6.63
N ALA A 314 17.87 -31.36 -5.78
CA ALA A 314 19.03 -32.08 -5.25
C ALA A 314 19.68 -33.05 -6.25
N ALA A 315 19.20 -33.12 -7.50
CA ALA A 315 19.64 -34.05 -8.55
C ALA A 315 19.71 -35.52 -8.09
N GLY A 316 18.73 -35.96 -7.29
CA GLY A 316 18.66 -37.30 -6.70
C GLY A 316 19.31 -37.45 -5.32
N GLY A 317 19.78 -36.36 -4.71
CA GLY A 317 20.09 -36.30 -3.27
C GLY A 317 18.84 -36.31 -2.39
N ILE A 318 19.03 -36.41 -1.07
CA ILE A 318 17.96 -36.36 -0.05
C ILE A 318 18.44 -35.50 1.13
N PRO A 319 17.67 -34.50 1.62
CA PRO A 319 16.39 -34.02 1.07
C PRO A 319 16.50 -33.53 -0.38
N ASN A 320 15.36 -33.53 -1.08
CA ASN A 320 15.21 -32.80 -2.34
C ASN A 320 14.75 -31.37 -2.04
N SER A 321 14.86 -30.46 -3.01
CA SER A 321 14.37 -29.09 -2.85
C SER A 321 12.84 -29.10 -3.00
N ASP A 322 12.14 -28.58 -2.01
CA ASP A 322 10.69 -28.69 -1.83
C ASP A 322 10.15 -27.50 -0.99
N PRO A 323 10.26 -26.25 -1.49
CA PRO A 323 9.86 -25.05 -0.76
C PRO A 323 8.37 -24.72 -0.92
N LYS A 324 7.84 -23.90 -0.01
CA LYS A 324 6.48 -23.35 -0.13
C LYS A 324 6.51 -21.82 -0.15
N ILE A 325 6.14 -21.21 -1.27
CA ILE A 325 6.21 -19.75 -1.44
C ILE A 325 4.81 -19.20 -1.68
N ALA A 326 4.46 -18.09 -1.02
CA ALA A 326 3.16 -17.45 -1.16
C ALA A 326 3.28 -15.92 -1.32
N ASN A 327 2.36 -15.31 -2.06
CA ASN A 327 2.20 -13.86 -2.16
C ASN A 327 3.46 -13.14 -2.68
N LEU A 328 3.84 -13.45 -3.91
CA LEU A 328 5.00 -12.88 -4.59
C LEU A 328 4.57 -11.96 -5.73
N THR A 329 5.03 -10.70 -5.73
CA THR A 329 4.95 -9.78 -6.88
C THR A 329 6.33 -9.66 -7.51
N PHE A 330 6.45 -10.03 -8.78
CA PHE A 330 7.61 -9.75 -9.62
C PHE A 330 7.32 -8.62 -10.61
N LEU A 331 8.20 -7.61 -10.61
CA LEU A 331 8.31 -6.59 -11.64
C LEU A 331 9.63 -6.80 -12.42
N GLY A 332 9.51 -7.33 -13.64
CA GLY A 332 10.60 -7.41 -14.60
C GLY A 332 10.87 -6.06 -15.28
N SER A 333 12.08 -5.90 -15.82
CA SER A 333 12.54 -4.69 -16.51
C SER A 333 12.47 -4.87 -18.03
N SER A 334 13.16 -4.00 -18.79
CA SER A 334 13.44 -4.19 -20.22
C SER A 334 14.85 -4.73 -20.51
N ALA A 335 15.57 -5.23 -19.49
CA ALA A 335 16.84 -5.92 -19.69
C ALA A 335 16.61 -7.27 -20.43
N PRO A 336 17.46 -7.66 -21.41
CA PRO A 336 17.26 -8.88 -22.21
C PRO A 336 17.20 -10.17 -21.40
N ASP A 337 17.86 -10.17 -20.24
CA ASP A 337 17.92 -11.31 -19.34
C ASP A 337 16.94 -11.21 -18.15
N SER A 338 16.10 -10.17 -18.06
CA SER A 338 15.07 -10.06 -17.01
C SER A 338 13.97 -11.12 -17.17
N ASN A 339 14.00 -12.16 -16.33
CA ASN A 339 13.11 -13.32 -16.37
C ASN A 339 12.31 -13.51 -15.08
N GLY A 340 11.22 -14.27 -15.18
CA GLY A 340 10.41 -14.66 -14.01
C GLY A 340 11.04 -15.82 -13.25
N MET A 341 10.49 -17.02 -13.39
CA MET A 341 10.91 -18.21 -12.63
C MET A 341 11.45 -19.31 -13.54
N ASP A 342 12.52 -19.98 -13.14
CA ASP A 342 13.03 -21.21 -13.76
C ASP A 342 13.24 -22.32 -12.71
N ILE A 343 12.62 -23.49 -12.95
CA ILE A 343 12.65 -24.62 -12.01
C ILE A 343 13.39 -25.82 -12.62
N ARG A 344 14.48 -26.24 -11.98
CA ARG A 344 15.50 -27.12 -12.56
C ARG A 344 15.97 -28.25 -11.65
N LYS A 345 16.80 -29.13 -12.23
CA LYS A 345 17.59 -30.21 -11.61
C LYS A 345 16.79 -31.10 -10.63
N GLY A 346 15.48 -31.21 -10.87
CA GLY A 346 14.51 -31.97 -10.10
C GLY A 346 13.96 -31.27 -8.85
N SER A 347 13.84 -29.93 -8.81
CA SER A 347 13.14 -29.29 -7.69
C SER A 347 11.66 -29.65 -7.72
N GLN A 348 11.10 -29.82 -6.53
CA GLN A 348 9.68 -29.79 -6.23
C GLN A 348 9.32 -28.38 -5.73
N GLY A 349 8.06 -28.14 -5.36
CA GLY A 349 7.64 -26.91 -4.70
C GLY A 349 6.14 -26.62 -4.80
N GLU A 350 5.64 -25.83 -3.85
CA GLU A 350 4.25 -25.37 -3.80
C GLU A 350 4.20 -23.83 -3.86
N PHE A 351 3.62 -23.27 -4.93
CA PHE A 351 3.62 -21.84 -5.21
C PHE A 351 2.20 -21.24 -5.20
N TYR A 352 2.00 -20.16 -4.46
CA TYR A 352 0.67 -19.59 -4.22
C TYR A 352 0.62 -18.08 -4.39
N ASN A 353 -0.44 -17.55 -5.00
CA ASN A 353 -0.67 -16.10 -5.09
C ASN A 353 0.51 -15.38 -5.77
N PHE A 354 1.08 -15.93 -6.86
CA PHE A 354 2.16 -15.28 -7.61
C PHE A 354 1.61 -14.29 -8.63
N LEU A 355 2.32 -13.17 -8.81
CA LEU A 355 1.99 -12.09 -9.72
C LEU A 355 3.24 -11.68 -10.50
N PHE A 356 3.41 -12.22 -11.70
CA PHE A 356 4.51 -11.86 -12.60
C PHE A 356 4.08 -10.75 -13.55
N VAL A 357 4.80 -9.63 -13.60
CA VAL A 357 4.57 -8.52 -14.53
C VAL A 357 5.90 -8.16 -15.20
N GLY A 358 6.01 -8.23 -16.53
CA GLY A 358 7.30 -8.02 -17.19
C GLY A 358 7.27 -7.79 -18.70
N GLY A 359 8.27 -7.04 -19.19
CA GLY A 359 8.59 -6.83 -20.61
C GLY A 359 9.64 -7.80 -21.16
N ASN A 360 9.77 -8.96 -20.50
CA ASN A 360 10.84 -9.94 -20.64
C ASN A 360 11.05 -10.50 -22.06
N ASP A 361 12.32 -10.65 -22.47
CA ASP A 361 12.72 -11.21 -23.76
C ASP A 361 12.72 -12.77 -23.78
N LYS A 362 13.04 -13.45 -22.66
CA LYS A 362 12.94 -14.94 -22.55
C LYS A 362 11.54 -15.40 -22.09
N ALA A 363 11.30 -15.57 -20.79
CA ALA A 363 10.05 -16.11 -20.23
C ALA A 363 9.78 -15.67 -18.78
N CYS A 364 8.52 -15.72 -18.34
CA CYS A 364 8.16 -15.53 -16.93
C CYS A 364 8.00 -16.84 -16.15
N LEU A 365 7.81 -17.97 -16.85
CA LEU A 365 7.82 -19.31 -16.27
C LEU A 365 8.62 -20.24 -17.21
N ASP A 366 9.59 -20.95 -16.65
CA ASP A 366 10.37 -22.02 -17.29
C ASP A 366 10.51 -23.22 -16.32
N ILE A 367 10.73 -24.40 -16.89
CA ILE A 367 11.04 -25.65 -16.19
C ILE A 367 12.05 -26.41 -17.09
N ASP A 368 13.34 -26.07 -17.04
CA ASP A 368 14.34 -26.54 -18.03
C ASP A 368 14.69 -28.05 -17.93
N ASP A 369 14.23 -28.78 -16.90
CA ASP A 369 14.65 -30.16 -16.63
C ASP A 369 13.51 -31.22 -16.65
N ASP A 370 13.79 -32.38 -17.27
CA ASP A 370 12.90 -33.53 -17.38
C ASP A 370 12.39 -34.06 -16.02
N ASN A 371 13.14 -33.88 -14.93
CA ASN A 371 12.74 -34.35 -13.59
C ASN A 371 11.74 -33.38 -12.94
N ALA A 372 11.98 -32.07 -13.01
CA ALA A 372 11.03 -31.04 -12.58
C ALA A 372 9.74 -31.08 -13.41
N LYS A 373 9.81 -31.29 -14.74
CA LYS A 373 8.64 -31.59 -15.59
C LYS A 373 7.92 -32.89 -15.20
N GLY A 374 8.63 -33.82 -14.56
CA GLY A 374 8.05 -35.03 -13.97
C GLY A 374 7.22 -34.73 -12.72
N PHE A 375 7.73 -33.87 -11.83
CA PHE A 375 7.00 -33.41 -10.63
C PHE A 375 5.82 -32.50 -10.98
N ALA A 376 5.93 -31.68 -12.03
CA ALA A 376 4.81 -30.94 -12.62
C ALA A 376 3.77 -31.84 -13.34
N ALA A 377 4.02 -33.15 -13.42
CA ALA A 377 3.11 -34.15 -13.99
C ALA A 377 2.54 -35.13 -12.95
N ASP A 378 2.94 -35.02 -11.67
CA ASP A 378 2.39 -35.80 -10.55
C ASP A 378 2.01 -34.95 -9.33
N ASP A 379 1.79 -33.65 -9.57
CA ASP A 379 1.33 -32.64 -8.61
C ASP A 379 2.31 -32.40 -7.44
N SER A 380 3.60 -32.74 -7.63
CA SER A 380 4.70 -32.49 -6.68
C SER A 380 5.47 -31.17 -6.95
N LEU A 381 5.16 -30.49 -8.05
CA LEU A 381 5.58 -29.13 -8.37
C LEU A 381 4.36 -28.40 -8.89
N ASP A 382 3.87 -27.40 -8.16
CA ASP A 382 2.53 -26.83 -8.36
C ASP A 382 2.49 -25.30 -8.20
N ILE A 383 1.52 -24.66 -8.86
CA ILE A 383 1.27 -23.22 -8.78
C ILE A 383 -0.24 -22.93 -8.82
N GLU A 384 -0.77 -22.27 -7.80
CA GLU A 384 -2.19 -21.89 -7.72
C GLU A 384 -2.42 -20.38 -7.53
N ASN A 385 -3.62 -19.92 -7.88
CA ASN A 385 -4.15 -18.57 -7.72
C ASN A 385 -3.18 -17.49 -8.22
N SER A 386 -2.58 -17.70 -9.39
CA SER A 386 -1.48 -16.87 -9.90
C SER A 386 -1.79 -16.16 -11.22
N ILE A 387 -1.21 -14.98 -11.42
CA ILE A 387 -1.39 -14.13 -12.61
C ILE A 387 -0.03 -13.93 -13.30
N VAL A 388 0.00 -14.14 -14.63
CA VAL A 388 1.16 -13.80 -15.47
C VAL A 388 0.76 -12.72 -16.49
N ASN A 389 1.27 -11.51 -16.27
CA ASN A 389 1.17 -10.31 -17.11
C ASN A 389 2.53 -10.10 -17.83
N CYS A 390 2.96 -11.07 -18.61
CA CYS A 390 4.28 -11.04 -19.26
C CYS A 390 4.18 -11.04 -20.78
N THR A 391 5.14 -10.40 -21.45
CA THR A 391 5.22 -10.35 -22.92
C THR A 391 5.44 -11.76 -23.49
N THR A 392 6.30 -12.55 -22.84
CA THR A 392 6.41 -13.99 -23.07
C THR A 392 6.11 -14.73 -21.76
N PRO A 393 4.89 -15.32 -21.60
CA PRO A 393 4.51 -16.00 -20.36
C PRO A 393 5.34 -17.25 -20.05
N TYR A 394 5.60 -18.10 -21.05
CA TYR A 394 6.19 -19.43 -20.86
C TYR A 394 7.35 -19.69 -21.82
N ALA A 395 8.37 -20.40 -21.35
CA ALA A 395 9.33 -21.10 -22.19
C ALA A 395 8.80 -22.53 -22.45
N ASP A 396 8.28 -22.75 -23.66
CA ASP A 396 7.67 -24.05 -24.03
C ASP A 396 8.72 -24.99 -24.65
N ALA A 397 9.38 -25.76 -23.78
CA ALA A 397 10.32 -26.81 -24.17
C ALA A 397 9.67 -28.20 -24.11
N ASP A 398 9.86 -29.02 -25.16
CA ASP A 398 9.34 -30.39 -25.30
C ASP A 398 9.42 -31.21 -23.98
N GLY A 399 8.36 -31.94 -23.62
CA GLY A 399 8.29 -32.65 -22.34
C GLY A 399 7.11 -33.62 -22.20
N VAL A 400 6.90 -34.12 -20.96
CA VAL A 400 5.73 -34.94 -20.58
C VAL A 400 4.52 -34.06 -20.25
N THR A 401 4.78 -32.96 -19.56
CA THR A 401 3.87 -31.82 -19.32
C THR A 401 4.63 -30.57 -19.80
N THR A 402 3.95 -29.63 -20.48
CA THR A 402 4.53 -28.33 -20.83
C THR A 402 4.30 -27.31 -19.70
N VAL A 403 5.11 -26.25 -19.65
CA VAL A 403 4.90 -25.14 -18.68
C VAL A 403 3.50 -24.51 -18.85
N ALA A 404 2.99 -24.48 -20.09
CA ALA A 404 1.65 -23.99 -20.40
C ALA A 404 0.54 -24.95 -19.92
N ASP A 405 0.70 -26.28 -20.10
CA ASP A 405 -0.24 -27.27 -19.58
C ASP A 405 -0.28 -27.21 -18.04
N TRP A 406 0.88 -27.17 -17.40
CA TRP A 406 1.05 -27.06 -15.94
C TRP A 406 0.33 -25.83 -15.38
N PHE A 407 0.70 -24.63 -15.82
CA PHE A 407 0.10 -23.39 -15.32
C PHE A 407 -1.39 -23.28 -15.62
N THR A 408 -1.91 -23.91 -16.67
CA THR A 408 -3.35 -23.88 -17.03
C THR A 408 -4.16 -25.10 -16.55
N THR A 409 -3.65 -25.82 -15.55
CA THR A 409 -4.31 -26.98 -14.93
C THR A 409 -5.69 -26.60 -14.37
N ALA A 410 -6.66 -27.52 -14.52
CA ALA A 410 -8.09 -27.26 -14.38
C ALA A 410 -8.61 -27.38 -12.94
N GLY A 411 -8.07 -26.54 -12.06
CA GLY A 411 -8.46 -26.35 -10.65
C GLY A 411 -7.86 -25.08 -10.06
N GLU A 412 -6.63 -24.78 -10.49
CA GLU A 412 -5.64 -23.95 -9.81
C GLU A 412 -5.88 -22.43 -9.94
N MET A 413 -7.00 -22.02 -10.57
CA MET A 413 -7.45 -20.61 -10.71
C MET A 413 -6.46 -19.62 -11.35
N ASN A 414 -5.37 -20.10 -11.96
CA ASN A 414 -4.36 -19.30 -12.65
C ASN A 414 -4.90 -18.57 -13.89
N SER A 415 -4.27 -17.45 -14.26
CA SER A 415 -4.66 -16.69 -15.46
C SER A 415 -3.56 -15.89 -16.13
N LEU A 416 -3.76 -15.61 -17.43
CA LEU A 416 -3.03 -14.59 -18.18
C LEU A 416 -3.91 -13.34 -18.26
N ALA A 417 -3.59 -12.32 -17.46
CA ALA A 417 -4.43 -11.14 -17.27
C ALA A 417 -3.60 -9.86 -17.11
N ASP A 418 -4.23 -8.71 -17.39
CA ASP A 418 -3.71 -7.40 -17.01
C ASP A 418 -3.83 -7.24 -15.48
N ALA A 419 -2.69 -7.14 -14.80
CA ALA A 419 -2.56 -7.01 -13.36
C ALA A 419 -3.07 -5.66 -12.82
N LYS A 420 -3.12 -4.62 -13.66
CA LYS A 420 -3.54 -3.24 -13.31
C LYS A 420 -2.87 -2.72 -12.04
N LEU A 421 -1.56 -2.56 -12.10
CA LEU A 421 -0.77 -2.01 -11.01
C LEU A 421 -0.55 -0.51 -11.18
N VAL A 422 -0.48 0.21 -10.07
CA VAL A 422 0.23 1.49 -9.96
C VAL A 422 1.49 1.21 -9.17
N ASN A 423 2.66 1.46 -9.77
CA ASN A 423 3.96 0.97 -9.30
C ASN A 423 3.96 -0.57 -9.13
N TYR A 424 3.79 -1.06 -7.91
CA TYR A 424 3.64 -2.50 -7.57
C TYR A 424 2.29 -2.83 -6.89
N MET A 425 1.45 -1.82 -6.62
CA MET A 425 0.19 -1.97 -5.88
C MET A 425 -0.97 -2.24 -6.86
N PRO A 426 -1.80 -3.28 -6.66
CA PRO A 426 -2.99 -3.51 -7.46
C PRO A 426 -4.08 -2.47 -7.16
N VAL A 427 -4.67 -1.88 -8.19
CA VAL A 427 -5.76 -0.89 -8.02
C VAL A 427 -7.11 -1.58 -7.78
N SER A 428 -8.12 -0.82 -7.33
CA SER A 428 -9.46 -1.31 -6.94
C SER A 428 -10.26 -2.12 -7.98
N ASN A 429 -9.80 -2.20 -9.24
CA ASN A 429 -10.39 -3.07 -10.28
C ASN A 429 -9.41 -4.12 -10.86
N SER A 430 -8.28 -4.34 -10.19
CA SER A 430 -7.29 -5.39 -10.53
C SER A 430 -7.90 -6.80 -10.36
N PRO A 431 -7.61 -7.76 -11.26
CA PRO A 431 -8.00 -9.15 -11.09
C PRO A 431 -7.22 -9.87 -9.97
N ALA A 432 -6.21 -9.22 -9.36
CA ALA A 432 -5.48 -9.79 -8.23
C ALA A 432 -6.25 -9.71 -6.90
N LEU A 433 -7.22 -8.81 -6.76
CA LEU A 433 -7.96 -8.59 -5.50
C LEU A 433 -9.15 -9.55 -5.37
N GLY A 434 -9.34 -10.12 -4.18
CA GLY A 434 -10.43 -11.08 -3.88
C GLY A 434 -10.30 -12.44 -4.57
N MET A 435 -9.14 -12.75 -5.15
CA MET A 435 -8.86 -13.94 -5.95
C MET A 435 -7.70 -14.79 -5.42
N GLY A 436 -7.08 -14.43 -4.29
CA GLY A 436 -5.98 -15.17 -3.66
C GLY A 436 -6.44 -16.39 -2.85
N LYS A 437 -5.59 -17.42 -2.80
CA LYS A 437 -5.74 -18.62 -1.97
C LYS A 437 -5.45 -18.30 -0.50
N ASN A 438 -6.27 -18.83 0.40
CA ASN A 438 -6.10 -18.66 1.84
C ASN A 438 -5.10 -19.68 2.42
N VAL A 439 -3.83 -19.53 2.01
CA VAL A 439 -2.71 -20.42 2.35
C VAL A 439 -2.55 -20.72 3.84
N ALA A 440 -2.90 -19.78 4.72
CA ALA A 440 -2.87 -19.94 6.18
C ALA A 440 -3.80 -21.05 6.70
N ASN A 441 -4.97 -21.20 6.08
CA ASN A 441 -6.02 -22.14 6.49
C ASN A 441 -6.05 -23.40 5.62
N GLU A 442 -5.57 -23.31 4.38
CA GLU A 442 -5.65 -24.38 3.38
C GLU A 442 -4.35 -25.18 3.23
N VAL A 443 -3.19 -24.56 3.49
CA VAL A 443 -1.86 -25.16 3.27
C VAL A 443 -1.10 -25.31 4.59
N ASP A 444 -0.74 -24.19 5.24
CA ASP A 444 0.08 -24.21 6.47
C ASP A 444 -0.04 -22.92 7.29
N GLY A 445 -0.19 -23.07 8.61
CA GLY A 445 -0.37 -21.95 9.56
C GLY A 445 0.86 -21.08 9.83
N PHE A 446 1.96 -21.25 9.09
CA PHE A 446 3.02 -20.23 8.97
C PHE A 446 2.53 -19.01 8.17
N PHE A 447 1.67 -19.22 7.18
CA PHE A 447 1.23 -18.16 6.29
C PHE A 447 0.16 -17.27 6.95
N ASP A 448 0.07 -16.01 6.52
CA ASP A 448 -0.99 -15.08 6.89
C ASP A 448 -2.22 -15.31 6.02
N SER A 449 -3.40 -15.06 6.59
CA SER A 449 -4.68 -15.26 5.91
C SER A 449 -4.97 -14.07 5.00
N VAL A 450 -4.92 -14.31 3.69
CA VAL A 450 -5.10 -13.31 2.62
C VAL A 450 -6.13 -13.77 1.60
N ASP A 451 -6.64 -12.84 0.80
CA ASP A 451 -7.56 -13.05 -0.32
C ASP A 451 -7.08 -12.40 -1.63
N TYR A 452 -5.81 -12.00 -1.72
CA TYR A 452 -5.21 -11.33 -2.89
C TYR A 452 -4.03 -12.10 -3.49
N ILE A 453 -3.80 -11.87 -4.79
CA ILE A 453 -2.70 -12.40 -5.60
C ILE A 453 -1.56 -11.37 -5.61
N GLY A 454 -0.31 -11.85 -5.54
CA GLY A 454 0.86 -11.00 -5.34
C GLY A 454 1.08 -10.63 -3.87
N ALA A 455 2.02 -9.73 -3.63
CA ALA A 455 2.47 -9.34 -2.29
C ALA A 455 1.67 -8.18 -1.64
N PHE A 456 0.61 -7.68 -2.28
CA PHE A 456 -0.10 -6.45 -1.86
C PHE A 456 -1.62 -6.54 -2.01
N ASP A 457 -2.35 -5.97 -1.05
CA ASP A 457 -3.82 -5.89 -0.99
C ASP A 457 -4.41 -4.65 -1.69
N GLY A 458 -3.58 -3.83 -2.32
CA GLY A 458 -3.97 -2.57 -2.96
C GLY A 458 -4.21 -1.38 -2.01
N GLN A 459 -3.93 -1.53 -0.71
CA GLN A 459 -4.20 -0.52 0.32
C GLN A 459 -3.02 -0.30 1.28
N ASN A 460 -2.35 -1.37 1.71
CA ASN A 460 -1.31 -1.39 2.72
C ASN A 460 0.04 -1.75 2.08
N ASP A 461 0.91 -0.74 1.98
CA ASP A 461 2.27 -0.91 1.47
C ASP A 461 3.24 -1.14 2.64
N TRP A 462 3.42 -2.43 2.96
CA TRP A 462 4.30 -2.90 4.03
C TRP A 462 5.80 -2.64 3.78
N THR A 463 6.18 -2.06 2.63
CA THR A 463 7.58 -1.73 2.31
C THR A 463 7.99 -0.32 2.76
N GLN A 464 7.03 0.53 3.17
CA GLN A 464 7.27 1.94 3.48
C GLN A 464 8.11 2.17 4.74
N GLY A 465 8.86 3.29 4.74
CA GLY A 465 9.71 3.74 5.85
C GLY A 465 11.01 2.94 6.05
N TRP A 466 11.04 1.64 5.71
CA TRP A 466 12.13 0.74 6.06
C TRP A 466 12.95 0.20 4.89
N THR A 467 12.51 0.36 3.64
CA THR A 467 13.27 -0.05 2.45
C THR A 467 14.10 1.10 1.87
N TYR A 468 15.15 0.75 1.11
CA TYR A 468 16.04 1.66 0.40
C TYR A 468 15.82 1.57 -1.11
N GLY A 469 15.82 2.70 -1.83
CA GLY A 469 15.76 2.75 -3.30
C GLY A 469 14.45 2.25 -3.94
N LEU A 470 13.45 1.87 -3.14
CA LEU A 470 12.13 1.44 -3.62
C LEU A 470 11.11 2.58 -3.67
N HIS A 471 11.20 3.50 -2.69
CA HIS A 471 10.38 4.71 -2.59
C HIS A 471 11.22 5.90 -3.04
N ASP A 472 10.75 6.64 -4.04
CA ASP A 472 11.39 7.87 -4.47
C ASP A 472 11.25 8.93 -3.37
N THR A 473 12.32 9.10 -2.59
CA THR A 473 12.41 10.07 -1.49
C THR A 473 13.37 11.18 -1.90
N VAL A 474 12.83 12.37 -2.16
CA VAL A 474 13.59 13.50 -2.69
C VAL A 474 14.38 14.20 -1.58
N THR A 475 15.71 14.24 -1.73
CA THR A 475 16.63 15.03 -0.90
C THR A 475 16.97 16.39 -1.51
N SER A 476 16.47 16.65 -2.73
CA SER A 476 16.52 17.96 -3.42
C SER A 476 15.32 18.08 -4.34
N CYS A 477 14.87 19.31 -4.62
CA CYS A 477 13.59 19.53 -5.31
C CYS A 477 13.55 18.93 -6.73
N PRO A 478 12.51 18.14 -7.09
CA PRO A 478 12.43 17.46 -8.37
C PRO A 478 12.23 18.43 -9.55
N THR A 479 12.59 17.96 -10.75
CA THR A 479 12.39 18.69 -12.02
C THR A 479 10.96 19.19 -12.16
N GLY A 480 10.79 20.46 -12.52
CA GLY A 480 9.49 21.13 -12.57
C GLY A 480 9.15 21.95 -11.31
N THR A 481 9.85 21.72 -10.20
CA THR A 481 9.73 22.49 -8.95
C THR A 481 10.96 23.37 -8.68
N THR A 482 10.97 24.16 -7.62
CA THR A 482 12.12 24.98 -7.20
C THR A 482 12.20 25.10 -5.68
N GLU A 483 13.40 24.93 -5.11
CA GLU A 483 13.63 25.08 -3.67
C GLU A 483 13.32 26.49 -3.17
N VAL A 484 12.56 26.57 -2.08
CA VAL A 484 12.16 27.83 -1.42
C VAL A 484 12.51 27.78 0.07
N ALA A 485 12.24 28.86 0.80
CA ALA A 485 12.44 28.86 2.24
C ALA A 485 11.58 27.78 2.91
N GLU A 486 12.18 27.01 3.83
CA GLU A 486 11.50 25.92 4.53
C GLU A 486 10.23 26.40 5.23
N VAL A 487 9.09 25.75 5.00
CA VAL A 487 7.84 26.04 5.73
C VAL A 487 7.91 25.56 7.18
N SER A 488 8.66 24.49 7.43
CA SER A 488 8.99 23.97 8.77
C SER A 488 10.49 23.63 8.84
N ALA A 489 11.13 23.92 9.96
CA ALA A 489 12.59 23.91 10.04
C ALA A 489 13.19 22.50 9.85
N GLY A 490 14.07 22.34 8.86
CA GLY A 490 14.64 21.06 8.44
C GLY A 490 13.77 20.26 7.46
N GLN A 491 12.66 20.80 6.99
CA GLN A 491 11.80 20.17 5.98
C GLN A 491 12.00 20.82 4.60
N LEU A 492 12.58 20.05 3.67
CA LEU A 492 12.72 20.42 2.26
C LEU A 492 11.37 20.89 1.70
N THR A 493 11.34 22.11 1.16
CA THR A 493 10.13 22.76 0.65
C THR A 493 10.33 23.17 -0.80
N CYS A 494 9.48 22.65 -1.69
CA CYS A 494 9.65 22.74 -3.14
C CYS A 494 8.44 23.40 -3.82
N ALA A 495 8.62 24.57 -4.42
CA ALA A 495 7.55 25.34 -5.00
C ALA A 495 7.19 24.92 -6.44
N LEU A 496 5.88 24.88 -6.72
CA LEU A 496 5.28 24.94 -8.04
C LEU A 496 4.78 26.37 -8.28
N SER A 497 4.89 26.89 -9.50
CA SER A 497 4.43 28.25 -9.83
C SER A 497 4.12 28.41 -11.32
N GLY A 498 3.10 29.21 -11.64
CA GLY A 498 2.76 29.56 -13.02
C GLY A 498 2.24 28.38 -13.84
N VAL A 499 2.64 28.29 -15.11
CA VAL A 499 2.14 27.27 -16.05
C VAL A 499 3.24 26.23 -16.31
N ILE A 500 2.96 24.98 -15.97
CA ILE A 500 3.85 23.82 -16.12
C ILE A 500 3.41 23.03 -17.36
N THR A 501 4.29 22.85 -18.35
CA THR A 501 3.95 22.23 -19.65
C THR A 501 4.77 20.99 -19.98
N GLU A 502 5.42 20.43 -18.97
CA GLU A 502 6.14 19.15 -19.02
C GLU A 502 5.61 18.32 -17.83
N ASP A 503 5.66 16.99 -17.91
CA ASP A 503 5.22 16.13 -16.80
C ASP A 503 6.07 16.37 -15.54
N VAL A 504 5.42 16.34 -14.36
CA VAL A 504 6.05 16.58 -13.06
C VAL A 504 5.57 15.56 -12.03
N THR A 505 6.51 14.95 -11.30
CA THR A 505 6.24 14.03 -10.19
C THR A 505 6.58 14.70 -8.88
N LEU A 506 5.65 14.68 -7.93
CA LEU A 506 5.86 15.09 -6.54
C LEU A 506 5.93 13.84 -5.67
N SER A 507 7.05 13.65 -4.99
CA SER A 507 7.41 12.42 -4.28
C SER A 507 7.75 12.71 -2.81
N GLN A 508 7.82 11.68 -1.96
CA GLN A 508 8.03 11.86 -0.52
C GLN A 508 9.39 12.52 -0.19
N GLY A 509 9.54 13.06 1.03
CA GLY A 509 10.76 13.73 1.49
C GLY A 509 10.74 15.26 1.34
N ALA A 510 9.94 15.80 0.41
CA ALA A 510 9.62 17.21 0.33
C ALA A 510 8.14 17.50 0.66
N VAL A 511 7.86 18.74 1.06
CA VAL A 511 6.50 19.33 1.03
C VAL A 511 6.42 20.38 -0.07
N TYR A 512 5.29 20.46 -0.76
CA TYR A 512 5.21 21.16 -2.03
C TYR A 512 4.37 22.43 -1.95
N GLN A 513 4.97 23.57 -2.29
CA GLN A 513 4.36 24.89 -2.11
C GLN A 513 3.70 25.36 -3.43
N LEU A 514 2.40 25.60 -3.43
CA LEU A 514 1.73 26.36 -4.50
C LEU A 514 2.07 27.85 -4.34
N THR A 515 2.46 28.50 -5.44
CA THR A 515 2.85 29.92 -5.44
C THR A 515 2.13 30.67 -6.57
N GLY A 516 1.10 31.44 -6.19
CA GLY A 516 0.06 31.97 -7.05
C GLY A 516 -0.86 30.87 -7.59
N ALA A 517 -1.57 31.20 -8.67
CA ALA A 517 -2.25 30.23 -9.50
C ALA A 517 -1.23 29.31 -10.20
N VAL A 518 -1.32 28.01 -9.95
CA VAL A 518 -0.51 26.97 -10.59
C VAL A 518 -1.37 26.23 -11.61
N PHE A 519 -0.92 26.15 -12.85
CA PHE A 519 -1.61 25.47 -13.95
C PHE A 519 -0.78 24.29 -14.46
N ILE A 520 -1.36 23.10 -14.46
CA ILE A 520 -0.81 21.90 -15.10
C ILE A 520 -1.32 21.86 -16.54
N GLY A 521 -0.41 21.96 -17.49
CA GLY A 521 -0.68 22.29 -18.89
C GLY A 521 -1.20 23.72 -19.09
N LYS A 522 -1.32 24.13 -20.35
CA LYS A 522 -1.86 25.43 -20.76
C LYS A 522 -3.37 25.34 -20.92
N ASP A 523 -4.09 26.40 -20.55
CA ASP A 523 -5.41 26.62 -21.13
C ASP A 523 -5.28 26.89 -22.63
N VAL A 524 -5.83 25.98 -23.43
CA VAL A 524 -6.02 26.14 -24.86
C VAL A 524 -7.48 25.85 -25.20
N ALA A 525 -8.06 26.70 -26.05
CA ALA A 525 -9.41 26.50 -26.56
C ALA A 525 -9.54 25.16 -27.30
N SER A 526 -10.76 24.65 -27.43
CA SER A 526 -11.09 23.37 -28.09
C SER A 526 -10.72 23.27 -29.59
N THR A 527 -9.92 24.19 -30.12
CA THR A 527 -9.30 24.16 -31.45
C THR A 527 -7.87 24.69 -31.35
N GLY A 528 -6.87 23.86 -31.67
CA GLY A 528 -5.46 24.25 -31.67
C GLY A 528 -4.58 23.55 -30.62
N TYR A 529 -5.19 22.79 -29.71
CA TYR A 529 -4.53 21.90 -28.75
C TYR A 529 -3.45 21.01 -29.41
N THR A 530 -2.29 20.90 -28.76
CA THR A 530 -1.24 19.93 -29.08
C THR A 530 -0.75 19.23 -27.81
N SER A 531 -0.12 18.06 -27.95
CA SER A 531 0.47 17.33 -26.81
C SER A 531 1.63 18.07 -26.11
N ALA A 532 2.11 19.20 -26.65
CA ALA A 532 3.07 20.08 -26.00
C ALA A 532 2.38 21.23 -25.23
N ASP A 533 1.05 21.18 -25.11
CA ASP A 533 0.23 22.09 -24.31
C ASP A 533 -0.38 21.39 -23.08
N SER A 534 -0.33 20.05 -23.02
CA SER A 534 -0.74 19.22 -21.89
C SER A 534 0.44 18.80 -21.01
N ALA A 535 0.17 18.55 -19.73
CA ALA A 535 1.11 17.91 -18.79
C ALA A 535 0.39 16.98 -17.81
N THR A 536 1.15 16.12 -17.14
CA THR A 536 0.70 15.25 -16.04
C THR A 536 1.34 15.69 -14.74
N LEU A 537 0.54 15.92 -13.71
CA LEU A 537 0.98 16.08 -12.33
C LEU A 537 0.78 14.75 -11.58
N THR A 538 1.85 13.98 -11.42
CA THR A 538 1.84 12.76 -10.60
C THR A 538 2.17 13.12 -9.16
N ILE A 539 1.43 12.57 -8.19
CA ILE A 539 1.64 12.82 -6.77
C ILE A 539 1.61 11.49 -6.02
N ASP A 540 2.75 11.12 -5.45
CA ASP A 540 2.92 9.87 -4.72
C ASP A 540 2.18 9.88 -3.36
N ALA A 541 1.88 8.70 -2.83
CA ALA A 541 1.20 8.54 -1.55
C ALA A 541 1.94 9.25 -0.40
N GLY A 542 1.18 9.86 0.52
CA GLY A 542 1.71 10.60 1.67
C GLY A 542 2.28 12.00 1.36
N VAL A 543 2.31 12.42 0.10
CA VAL A 543 2.82 13.75 -0.28
C VAL A 543 1.84 14.85 0.12
N THR A 544 2.38 15.93 0.70
CA THR A 544 1.62 17.14 1.06
C THR A 544 1.93 18.29 0.11
N VAL A 545 0.88 18.86 -0.47
CA VAL A 545 0.87 20.07 -1.29
C VAL A 545 0.13 21.17 -0.51
N PHE A 546 0.64 22.39 -0.47
CA PHE A 546 0.04 23.46 0.31
C PHE A 546 0.07 24.84 -0.37
N GLY A 547 -0.99 25.63 -0.19
CA GLY A 547 -0.99 27.06 -0.49
C GLY A 547 -0.17 27.84 0.55
N GLN A 548 0.80 28.64 0.10
CA GLN A 548 1.56 29.51 0.99
C GLN A 548 0.69 30.63 1.59
N SER A 549 -0.35 31.04 0.86
CA SER A 549 -1.26 32.12 1.15
C SER A 549 -2.64 31.86 0.52
N GLY A 550 -3.64 32.65 0.93
CA GLY A 550 -5.01 32.56 0.43
C GLY A 550 -5.12 32.52 -1.11
N ALA A 551 -4.32 33.33 -1.81
CA ALA A 551 -4.40 33.50 -3.26
C ALA A 551 -3.72 32.38 -4.08
N ASP A 552 -3.25 31.31 -3.44
CA ASP A 552 -2.57 30.19 -4.08
C ASP A 552 -3.55 29.03 -4.32
N TYR A 553 -3.59 28.49 -5.54
CA TYR A 553 -4.52 27.43 -5.96
C TYR A 553 -3.97 26.61 -7.13
N LEU A 554 -4.53 25.41 -7.32
CA LEU A 554 -4.08 24.46 -8.34
C LEU A 554 -5.17 24.20 -9.39
N VAL A 555 -4.80 24.35 -10.65
CA VAL A 555 -5.63 24.10 -11.82
C VAL A 555 -5.01 23.00 -12.68
N VAL A 556 -5.79 21.98 -13.02
CA VAL A 556 -5.48 21.04 -14.10
C VAL A 556 -6.14 21.56 -15.37
N SER A 557 -5.35 22.04 -16.33
CA SER A 557 -5.85 22.61 -17.59
C SER A 557 -6.44 21.53 -18.49
N ARG A 558 -7.32 21.93 -19.42
CA ARG A 558 -8.05 21.00 -20.30
C ARG A 558 -7.12 20.06 -21.08
N GLY A 559 -7.37 18.75 -20.99
CA GLY A 559 -6.55 17.70 -21.61
C GLY A 559 -5.23 17.40 -20.88
N SER A 560 -4.95 18.07 -19.77
CA SER A 560 -3.90 17.72 -18.81
C SER A 560 -4.44 16.79 -17.72
N LYS A 561 -3.55 16.23 -16.91
CA LYS A 561 -3.90 15.22 -15.91
C LYS A 561 -3.33 15.53 -14.53
N ILE A 562 -4.03 15.04 -13.51
CA ILE A 562 -3.50 14.83 -12.18
C ILE A 562 -3.65 13.34 -11.83
N GLU A 563 -2.57 12.70 -11.41
CA GLU A 563 -2.58 11.30 -10.93
C GLU A 563 -2.13 11.34 -9.47
N ALA A 564 -3.06 11.66 -8.58
CA ALA A 564 -2.85 11.73 -7.13
C ALA A 564 -3.35 10.44 -6.49
N THR A 565 -2.44 9.50 -6.25
CA THR A 565 -2.74 8.15 -5.76
C THR A 565 -2.18 7.94 -4.36
N GLY A 566 -2.93 8.41 -3.35
CA GLY A 566 -2.70 8.09 -1.95
C GLY A 566 -3.08 6.66 -1.59
N SER A 567 -2.82 6.28 -0.34
CA SER A 567 -3.32 5.07 0.28
C SER A 567 -4.12 5.37 1.54
N ALA A 568 -4.79 4.36 2.10
CA ALA A 568 -5.57 4.52 3.33
C ALA A 568 -4.70 4.89 4.56
N ALA A 569 -3.40 4.58 4.52
CA ALA A 569 -2.42 4.93 5.56
C ALA A 569 -1.57 6.17 5.21
N ALA A 570 -1.50 6.54 3.92
CA ALA A 570 -0.71 7.65 3.40
C ALA A 570 -1.51 8.41 2.31
N PRO A 571 -2.55 9.17 2.69
CA PRO A 571 -3.33 9.96 1.75
C PRO A 571 -2.49 11.09 1.13
N VAL A 572 -2.87 11.54 -0.07
CA VAL A 572 -2.34 12.79 -0.64
C VAL A 572 -3.08 13.96 0.00
N VAL A 573 -2.35 14.98 0.47
CA VAL A 573 -2.94 16.09 1.23
C VAL A 573 -2.75 17.42 0.50
N PHE A 574 -3.85 18.08 0.16
CA PHE A 574 -3.90 19.48 -0.29
C PHE A 574 -4.38 20.37 0.85
N THR A 575 -3.61 21.39 1.22
CA THR A 575 -3.86 22.16 2.45
C THR A 575 -3.27 23.58 2.42
N SER A 576 -3.18 24.25 3.57
CA SER A 576 -2.51 25.55 3.72
C SER A 576 -1.20 25.45 4.51
N SER A 577 -0.34 26.46 4.36
CA SER A 577 0.88 26.62 5.17
C SER A 577 0.62 26.62 6.68
N SER A 578 -0.57 27.03 7.12
CA SER A 578 -0.94 27.07 8.55
C SER A 578 -1.24 25.68 9.12
N ASP A 579 -1.74 24.75 8.31
CA ASP A 579 -1.97 23.35 8.67
C ASP A 579 -0.65 22.57 8.69
N VAL A 580 0.23 22.78 7.71
CA VAL A 580 1.61 22.24 7.72
C VAL A 580 2.41 22.72 8.95
N LEU A 581 2.13 23.92 9.46
CA LEU A 581 2.70 24.46 10.69
C LEU A 581 2.01 23.96 11.98
N GLY A 582 0.92 23.19 11.90
CA GLY A 582 0.13 22.76 13.06
C GLY A 582 -0.52 23.92 13.82
N THR A 583 -0.92 24.98 13.11
CA THR A 583 -1.46 26.24 13.68
C THR A 583 -2.95 26.48 13.41
N VAL A 584 -3.60 25.64 12.60
CA VAL A 584 -5.06 25.66 12.38
C VAL A 584 -5.83 25.15 13.59
N THR A 585 -7.10 25.54 13.66
CA THR A 585 -8.10 25.10 14.62
C THR A 585 -9.36 24.58 13.90
N GLU A 586 -10.30 24.00 14.64
CA GLU A 586 -11.60 23.58 14.10
C GLU A 586 -12.44 24.76 13.56
N ASP A 587 -12.09 26.01 13.95
CA ASP A 587 -12.75 27.26 13.54
C ASP A 587 -12.21 27.83 12.21
N ASP A 588 -11.08 27.34 11.69
CA ASP A 588 -10.40 27.91 10.52
C ASP A 588 -10.92 27.34 9.18
N SER A 589 -10.95 28.18 8.15
CA SER A 589 -11.32 27.88 6.75
C SER A 589 -10.69 28.92 5.81
N GLY A 590 -10.75 28.73 4.49
CA GLY A 590 -10.41 29.79 3.53
C GLY A 590 -8.95 30.24 3.56
N LEU A 591 -8.02 29.31 3.82
CA LEU A 591 -6.60 29.60 4.02
C LEU A 591 -5.77 29.52 2.73
N TRP A 592 -6.33 28.93 1.68
CA TRP A 592 -5.85 28.87 0.30
C TRP A 592 -7.06 28.74 -0.66
N GLY A 593 -6.85 28.81 -1.97
CA GLY A 593 -7.96 28.84 -2.93
C GLY A 593 -8.70 27.51 -3.03
N GLY A 594 -8.09 26.48 -3.62
CA GLY A 594 -8.69 25.17 -3.84
C GLY A 594 -8.07 24.40 -5.01
N LEU A 595 -8.73 23.30 -5.40
CA LEU A 595 -8.34 22.43 -6.52
C LEU A 595 -9.38 22.50 -7.65
N VAL A 596 -8.95 22.76 -8.88
CA VAL A 596 -9.85 22.89 -10.05
C VAL A 596 -9.40 21.95 -11.17
N LEU A 597 -10.31 21.13 -11.69
CA LEU A 597 -10.05 20.22 -12.81
C LEU A 597 -10.88 20.65 -14.03
N ASN A 598 -10.24 21.11 -15.09
CA ASN A 598 -10.89 21.49 -16.34
C ASN A 598 -10.94 20.31 -17.32
N GLY A 599 -12.14 19.86 -17.69
CA GLY A 599 -12.34 18.75 -18.61
C GLY A 599 -12.97 19.13 -19.96
N GLN A 600 -13.07 18.13 -20.84
CA GLN A 600 -13.58 18.21 -22.21
C GLN A 600 -15.01 17.64 -22.35
N ALA A 601 -15.71 17.36 -21.26
CA ALA A 601 -17.03 16.75 -21.28
C ALA A 601 -18.16 17.77 -21.63
N PRO A 602 -19.37 17.30 -21.98
CA PRO A 602 -20.47 18.19 -22.35
C PRO A 602 -20.90 19.13 -21.23
N ASN A 603 -21.15 20.39 -21.58
CA ASN A 603 -21.66 21.43 -20.69
C ASN A 603 -22.83 22.16 -21.35
N SER A 604 -23.83 22.59 -20.57
CA SER A 604 -25.04 23.23 -21.09
C SER A 604 -24.83 24.62 -21.70
N GLU A 605 -23.78 25.32 -21.29
CA GLU A 605 -23.46 26.69 -21.74
C GLU A 605 -22.54 26.70 -22.99
N GLY A 606 -21.73 25.65 -23.18
CA GLY A 606 -20.99 25.46 -24.43
C GLY A 606 -19.70 24.66 -24.31
N VAL A 607 -18.90 24.68 -25.38
CA VAL A 607 -17.67 23.88 -25.54
C VAL A 607 -16.38 24.63 -25.16
N ASN A 608 -16.52 25.84 -24.62
CA ASN A 608 -15.45 26.71 -24.12
C ASN A 608 -16.08 27.69 -23.10
N VAL A 609 -16.49 27.16 -21.95
CA VAL A 609 -16.99 27.97 -20.82
C VAL A 609 -15.79 28.55 -20.08
N ALA A 610 -15.90 29.77 -19.57
CA ALA A 610 -14.82 30.43 -18.83
C ALA A 610 -14.95 30.14 -17.34
N GLY A 611 -13.86 29.68 -16.72
CA GLY A 611 -13.78 29.42 -15.29
C GLY A 611 -13.76 30.68 -14.44
N GLU A 612 -14.45 30.60 -13.31
CA GLU A 612 -14.41 31.56 -12.19
C GLU A 612 -12.96 31.88 -11.78
N ALA A 613 -12.71 33.07 -11.20
CA ALA A 613 -11.37 33.52 -10.79
C ALA A 613 -10.24 33.45 -11.86
N ASN A 614 -10.56 33.24 -13.15
CA ASN A 614 -9.64 32.93 -14.24
C ASN A 614 -8.97 31.52 -14.13
N THR A 615 -9.70 30.49 -13.67
CA THR A 615 -9.23 29.08 -13.67
C THR A 615 -9.06 28.48 -15.08
N GLY A 616 -9.33 29.22 -16.15
CA GLY A 616 -9.08 28.83 -17.55
C GLY A 616 -10.37 28.61 -18.33
N THR A 617 -10.33 27.71 -19.32
CA THR A 617 -11.46 27.41 -20.20
C THR A 617 -11.78 25.91 -20.18
N TYR A 618 -13.03 25.57 -19.96
CA TYR A 618 -13.51 24.18 -19.79
C TYR A 618 -14.67 23.82 -20.73
N GLY A 619 -15.11 22.56 -20.66
CA GLY A 619 -16.20 22.01 -21.48
C GLY A 619 -15.75 21.50 -22.86
N GLY A 620 -16.60 20.70 -23.49
CA GLY A 620 -16.33 20.11 -24.79
C GLY A 620 -17.45 19.17 -25.26
N ASN A 621 -17.08 18.02 -25.84
CA ASN A 621 -18.02 16.99 -26.33
C ASN A 621 -17.55 15.56 -26.02
N ILE A 622 -16.54 15.37 -25.17
CA ILE A 622 -15.91 14.08 -24.88
C ILE A 622 -16.42 13.60 -23.52
N ALA A 623 -17.54 12.87 -23.51
CA ALA A 623 -18.19 12.44 -22.27
C ALA A 623 -17.34 11.47 -21.43
N ASP A 624 -16.38 10.79 -22.06
CA ASP A 624 -15.40 9.87 -21.49
C ASP A 624 -14.00 10.51 -21.30
N ASP A 625 -13.92 11.84 -21.24
CA ASP A 625 -12.68 12.57 -20.97
C ASP A 625 -12.04 12.15 -19.63
N ASN A 626 -10.71 12.15 -19.59
CA ASN A 626 -9.91 11.60 -18.49
C ASN A 626 -8.87 12.62 -18.02
N SER A 627 -9.22 13.37 -16.98
CA SER A 627 -8.35 14.32 -16.26
C SER A 627 -7.45 13.64 -15.21
N GLY A 628 -7.43 12.30 -15.17
CA GLY A 628 -6.58 11.47 -14.30
C GLY A 628 -7.32 10.82 -13.14
N THR A 629 -6.64 10.77 -11.99
CA THR A 629 -7.04 10.02 -10.79
C THR A 629 -6.90 10.89 -9.55
N LEU A 630 -7.97 10.95 -8.76
CA LEU A 630 -7.94 11.31 -7.34
C LEU A 630 -8.29 10.06 -6.54
N GLN A 631 -7.32 9.50 -5.82
CA GLN A 631 -7.53 8.37 -4.91
C GLN A 631 -6.89 8.60 -3.54
N TYR A 632 -7.67 8.43 -2.46
CA TYR A 632 -7.26 8.73 -1.07
C TYR A 632 -6.66 10.14 -0.94
N VAL A 633 -7.49 11.15 -1.24
CA VAL A 633 -7.11 12.56 -1.27
C VAL A 633 -7.84 13.34 -0.17
N GLN A 634 -7.10 14.10 0.63
CA GLN A 634 -7.65 15.12 1.52
C GLN A 634 -7.47 16.51 0.89
N VAL A 635 -8.53 17.32 0.90
CA VAL A 635 -8.48 18.76 0.59
C VAL A 635 -8.99 19.52 1.81
N LYS A 636 -8.11 20.29 2.45
CA LYS A 636 -8.38 20.90 3.76
C LYS A 636 -8.23 22.43 3.72
N TYR A 637 -9.14 23.14 4.38
CA TYR A 637 -9.05 24.58 4.65
C TYR A 637 -8.93 25.48 3.39
N ALA A 638 -9.52 25.06 2.26
CA ALA A 638 -9.66 25.86 1.05
C ALA A 638 -10.86 26.83 1.15
N GLY A 639 -11.25 27.53 0.08
CA GLY A 639 -12.36 28.50 0.09
C GLY A 639 -11.95 29.98 0.06
N PHE A 640 -10.70 30.33 -0.25
CA PHE A 640 -10.27 31.74 -0.19
C PHE A 640 -10.78 32.58 -1.38
N LYS A 641 -11.14 33.85 -1.10
CA LYS A 641 -11.54 34.88 -2.08
C LYS A 641 -10.38 35.39 -2.96
N VAL A 642 -9.87 34.53 -3.85
CA VAL A 642 -8.60 34.70 -4.59
C VAL A 642 -8.48 36.00 -5.39
N ASP A 643 -9.56 36.56 -5.95
CA ASP A 643 -9.55 37.81 -6.74
C ASP A 643 -10.27 39.00 -6.08
N GLY A 644 -10.77 38.83 -4.85
CA GLY A 644 -11.55 39.85 -4.14
C GLY A 644 -13.03 39.89 -4.49
N SER A 645 -13.51 39.09 -5.45
CA SER A 645 -14.93 38.97 -5.85
C SER A 645 -15.41 37.52 -5.77
N ASN A 646 -14.61 36.58 -6.25
CA ASN A 646 -14.93 35.15 -6.33
C ASN A 646 -14.14 34.39 -5.25
N GLU A 647 -14.82 33.50 -4.54
CA GLU A 647 -14.18 32.43 -3.76
C GLU A 647 -13.91 31.21 -4.67
N LEU A 648 -13.36 30.13 -4.13
CA LEU A 648 -13.08 28.90 -4.87
C LEU A 648 -13.41 27.69 -4.02
N ASN A 649 -14.18 26.78 -4.59
CA ASN A 649 -14.63 25.54 -3.99
C ASN A 649 -13.43 24.65 -3.63
N GLY A 650 -13.61 23.74 -2.66
CA GLY A 650 -12.58 22.79 -2.25
C GLY A 650 -12.10 21.93 -3.44
N VAL A 651 -13.04 21.31 -4.16
CA VAL A 651 -12.78 20.74 -5.48
C VAL A 651 -13.86 21.16 -6.50
N ALA A 652 -13.45 21.89 -7.53
CA ALA A 652 -14.31 22.24 -8.67
C ALA A 652 -14.07 21.31 -9.86
N PHE A 653 -15.05 20.48 -10.21
CA PHE A 653 -15.01 19.60 -11.38
C PHE A 653 -15.62 20.32 -12.59
N GLN A 654 -14.79 21.10 -13.29
CA GLN A 654 -15.22 21.94 -14.41
C GLN A 654 -15.34 21.13 -15.71
N SER A 655 -16.50 20.50 -15.90
CA SER A 655 -16.86 19.61 -17.02
C SER A 655 -15.88 18.44 -17.24
N VAL A 656 -15.55 17.77 -16.16
CA VAL A 656 -14.72 16.55 -16.13
C VAL A 656 -15.52 15.35 -16.64
N GLY A 657 -14.86 14.46 -17.40
CA GLY A 657 -15.49 13.31 -18.05
C GLY A 657 -15.49 12.03 -17.21
N SER A 658 -16.29 11.05 -17.65
CA SER A 658 -16.47 9.75 -16.99
C SER A 658 -15.26 8.81 -17.09
N GLY A 659 -14.21 9.21 -17.82
CA GLY A 659 -12.93 8.50 -17.86
C GLY A 659 -11.99 8.87 -16.71
N THR A 660 -12.33 9.90 -15.93
CA THR A 660 -11.58 10.37 -14.74
C THR A 660 -12.01 9.55 -13.53
N LYS A 661 -11.06 9.15 -12.68
CA LYS A 661 -11.31 8.37 -11.47
C LYS A 661 -11.34 9.27 -10.23
N VAL A 662 -12.40 9.15 -9.42
CA VAL A 662 -12.52 9.81 -8.10
C VAL A 662 -13.03 8.78 -7.07
N GLU A 663 -12.14 8.31 -6.19
CA GLU A 663 -12.46 7.36 -5.11
C GLU A 663 -11.77 7.78 -3.81
N TYR A 664 -12.48 7.86 -2.68
CA TYR A 664 -11.91 8.30 -1.40
C TYR A 664 -11.36 9.73 -1.46
N LEU A 665 -12.28 10.69 -1.61
CA LEU A 665 -11.97 12.13 -1.62
C LEU A 665 -12.66 12.80 -0.41
N GLN A 666 -11.87 13.46 0.44
CA GLN A 666 -12.36 14.29 1.52
C GLN A 666 -12.21 15.77 1.17
N VAL A 667 -13.23 16.56 1.47
CA VAL A 667 -13.12 18.02 1.66
C VAL A 667 -13.44 18.40 3.11
N HIS A 668 -12.56 19.20 3.72
CA HIS A 668 -12.62 19.56 5.14
C HIS A 668 -12.48 21.06 5.37
N ASN A 669 -13.42 21.65 6.11
CA ASN A 669 -13.46 23.06 6.50
C ASN A 669 -13.24 24.02 5.31
N ASN A 670 -13.92 23.77 4.19
CA ASN A 670 -13.92 24.73 3.08
C ASN A 670 -14.72 25.99 3.47
N SER A 671 -14.23 27.20 3.15
CA SER A 671 -14.96 28.46 3.42
C SER A 671 -16.07 28.76 2.40
N ASP A 672 -16.07 27.99 1.32
CA ASP A 672 -16.97 28.03 0.16
C ASP A 672 -17.50 26.59 -0.03
N ASP A 673 -18.03 26.26 -1.18
CA ASP A 673 -18.50 24.90 -1.51
C ASP A 673 -17.45 23.80 -1.32
N GLY A 674 -17.90 22.64 -0.81
CA GLY A 674 -17.06 21.46 -0.66
C GLY A 674 -16.60 20.91 -2.01
N VAL A 675 -17.57 20.45 -2.80
CA VAL A 675 -17.36 19.93 -4.16
C VAL A 675 -18.48 20.46 -5.06
N GLU A 676 -18.14 21.03 -6.22
CA GLU A 676 -19.13 21.43 -7.24
C GLU A 676 -18.82 20.78 -8.60
N PHE A 677 -19.88 20.37 -9.31
CA PHE A 677 -19.80 19.88 -10.68
C PHE A 677 -20.37 20.89 -11.70
N PHE A 678 -19.50 21.60 -12.40
CA PHE A 678 -19.88 22.51 -13.48
C PHE A 678 -20.04 21.75 -14.81
N GLY A 679 -21.17 21.06 -14.99
CA GLY A 679 -21.40 20.21 -16.16
C GLY A 679 -20.55 18.93 -16.17
N GLY A 680 -20.49 18.26 -17.33
CA GLY A 680 -19.73 17.02 -17.51
C GLY A 680 -20.40 15.76 -16.97
N THR A 681 -19.60 14.72 -16.78
CA THR A 681 -20.04 13.31 -16.65
C THR A 681 -19.16 12.46 -15.72
N VAL A 682 -18.24 13.09 -14.97
CA VAL A 682 -17.42 12.44 -13.94
C VAL A 682 -18.30 11.74 -12.89
N ASN A 683 -17.80 10.61 -12.37
CA ASN A 683 -18.46 9.81 -11.33
C ASN A 683 -17.52 9.72 -10.11
N ALA A 684 -18.07 9.54 -8.91
CA ALA A 684 -17.28 9.47 -7.68
C ALA A 684 -17.78 8.40 -6.69
N LYS A 685 -16.87 7.81 -5.90
CA LYS A 685 -17.23 7.00 -4.73
C LYS A 685 -16.48 7.46 -3.48
N TYR A 686 -17.08 7.20 -2.32
CA TYR A 686 -16.45 7.43 -1.01
C TYR A 686 -16.07 8.91 -0.80
N LEU A 687 -17.07 9.79 -0.91
CA LEU A 687 -16.92 11.23 -0.65
C LEU A 687 -17.14 11.53 0.84
N VAL A 688 -16.27 12.36 1.42
CA VAL A 688 -16.36 12.79 2.82
C VAL A 688 -16.33 14.32 2.88
N LEU A 689 -17.40 14.93 3.39
CA LEU A 689 -17.62 16.36 3.25
C LEU A 689 -17.91 16.94 4.64
N THR A 690 -16.95 17.69 5.17
CA THR A 690 -16.86 17.93 6.62
C THR A 690 -16.62 19.41 6.91
N GLY A 691 -17.57 20.07 7.58
CA GLY A 691 -17.41 21.45 8.04
C GLY A 691 -17.33 22.54 6.97
N ASN A 692 -17.73 22.24 5.73
CA ASN A 692 -17.83 23.23 4.65
C ASN A 692 -18.85 24.33 4.99
N GLN A 693 -18.59 25.57 4.57
CA GLN A 693 -19.27 26.76 5.11
C GLN A 693 -20.35 27.38 4.22
N ASP A 694 -20.44 27.01 2.94
CA ASP A 694 -21.69 27.07 2.14
C ASP A 694 -22.13 25.62 1.79
N ASP A 695 -22.23 25.20 0.53
CA ASP A 695 -22.79 23.89 0.19
C ASP A 695 -21.77 22.75 0.30
N SER A 696 -22.23 21.56 0.65
CA SER A 696 -21.33 20.41 0.80
C SER A 696 -21.03 19.73 -0.54
N LEU A 697 -22.02 19.63 -1.42
CA LEU A 697 -21.94 18.99 -2.73
C LEU A 697 -22.97 19.62 -3.68
N ASP A 698 -22.56 20.59 -4.51
CA ASP A 698 -23.42 21.24 -5.52
C ASP A 698 -23.21 20.65 -6.93
N TRP A 699 -24.17 20.90 -7.82
CA TRP A 699 -23.99 20.74 -9.25
C TRP A 699 -24.77 21.76 -10.08
N THR A 700 -24.17 22.14 -11.21
CA THR A 700 -24.72 23.13 -12.13
C THR A 700 -24.44 22.77 -13.59
N GLN A 701 -24.85 23.64 -14.51
CA GLN A 701 -24.48 23.64 -15.94
C GLN A 701 -24.64 22.30 -16.71
N GLY A 702 -25.53 21.41 -16.25
CA GLY A 702 -25.88 20.18 -16.96
C GLY A 702 -25.09 18.92 -16.57
N TRP A 703 -24.57 18.81 -15.33
CA TRP A 703 -23.83 17.62 -14.89
C TRP A 703 -24.69 16.34 -14.91
N ASN A 704 -24.11 15.25 -15.41
CA ASN A 704 -24.73 13.93 -15.59
C ASN A 704 -23.80 12.82 -15.07
N GLY A 705 -23.40 12.91 -13.79
CA GLY A 705 -22.57 11.92 -13.11
C GLY A 705 -23.34 10.93 -12.22
N ASN A 706 -22.59 9.97 -11.66
CA ASN A 706 -23.06 9.02 -10.65
C ASN A 706 -22.19 9.12 -9.39
N VAL A 707 -22.79 9.11 -8.20
CA VAL A 707 -22.05 9.21 -6.93
C VAL A 707 -22.56 8.21 -5.88
N GLN A 708 -21.65 7.52 -5.19
CA GLN A 708 -22.00 6.57 -4.12
C GLN A 708 -21.16 6.76 -2.85
N TYR A 709 -21.74 6.46 -1.69
CA TYR A 709 -21.08 6.54 -0.38
C TYR A 709 -20.60 7.96 -0.06
N VAL A 710 -21.55 8.78 0.37
CA VAL A 710 -21.31 10.20 0.67
C VAL A 710 -21.60 10.47 2.14
N LEU A 711 -20.56 10.82 2.91
CA LEU A 711 -20.66 11.13 4.34
C LEU A 711 -20.51 12.64 4.55
N ILE A 712 -21.61 13.32 4.83
CA ILE A 712 -21.67 14.78 5.01
C ILE A 712 -21.88 15.12 6.50
N LYS A 713 -21.07 16.03 7.03
CA LYS A 713 -21.09 16.48 8.44
C LYS A 713 -20.83 17.98 8.52
N GLN A 714 -21.88 18.78 8.58
CA GLN A 714 -21.76 20.22 8.83
C GLN A 714 -21.33 20.48 10.29
N ASN A 715 -20.78 21.68 10.56
CA ASN A 715 -20.36 22.12 11.89
C ASN A 715 -21.21 23.33 12.36
N ASP A 716 -21.07 23.75 13.62
CA ASP A 716 -21.85 24.86 14.18
C ASP A 716 -21.37 26.27 13.73
N LEU A 717 -20.40 26.34 12.80
CA LEU A 717 -19.79 27.59 12.32
C LEU A 717 -20.46 28.13 11.05
N GLY A 718 -20.92 27.24 10.16
CA GLY A 718 -21.46 27.58 8.84
C GLY A 718 -22.14 26.39 8.16
N GLY A 719 -22.22 26.49 6.83
CA GLY A 719 -22.94 25.59 5.94
C GLY A 719 -24.24 26.23 5.44
N ASP A 720 -24.66 25.91 4.22
CA ASP A 720 -26.06 25.97 3.80
C ASP A 720 -26.60 24.54 3.64
N HIS A 721 -26.59 23.97 2.44
CA HIS A 721 -27.15 22.66 2.12
C HIS A 721 -26.10 21.54 2.17
N ALA A 722 -26.58 20.32 2.44
CA ALA A 722 -25.82 19.10 2.19
C ALA A 722 -25.73 18.80 0.68
N LEU A 723 -26.78 19.17 -0.06
CA LEU A 723 -26.88 19.10 -1.52
C LEU A 723 -27.57 20.37 -2.03
N GLU A 724 -26.88 21.14 -2.87
CA GLU A 724 -27.52 22.11 -3.77
C GLU A 724 -27.54 21.50 -5.19
N GLY A 725 -28.44 21.95 -6.06
CA GLY A 725 -28.66 21.25 -7.33
C GLY A 725 -29.40 22.05 -8.39
N ASP A 726 -28.64 22.73 -9.24
CA ASP A 726 -29.15 23.58 -10.30
C ASP A 726 -29.22 22.87 -11.66
N GLY A 727 -30.42 22.92 -12.26
CA GLY A 727 -30.65 22.58 -13.66
C GLY A 727 -30.12 23.63 -14.63
N ALA A 728 -30.04 23.27 -15.91
CA ALA A 728 -29.58 24.13 -16.99
C ALA A 728 -30.62 25.18 -17.44
N ALA A 729 -31.76 25.33 -16.76
CA ALA A 729 -32.85 26.26 -17.06
C ALA A 729 -33.35 26.26 -18.53
N GLY A 730 -33.21 25.12 -19.23
CA GLY A 730 -33.53 24.96 -20.66
C GLY A 730 -32.32 24.82 -21.60
N GLY A 731 -31.10 24.81 -21.08
CA GLY A 731 -29.89 24.37 -21.79
C GLY A 731 -29.90 22.86 -22.10
N THR A 732 -28.82 22.34 -22.69
CA THR A 732 -28.67 20.90 -22.98
C THR A 732 -27.19 20.52 -22.98
N PRO A 733 -26.72 19.54 -22.19
CA PRO A 733 -27.48 18.69 -21.25
C PRO A 733 -28.20 19.48 -20.15
N ASN A 734 -29.21 18.87 -19.53
CA ASN A 734 -29.79 19.35 -18.27
C ASN A 734 -29.18 18.54 -17.13
N SER A 735 -29.08 19.11 -15.93
CA SER A 735 -28.46 18.45 -14.78
C SER A 735 -29.32 17.25 -14.36
N LYS A 736 -28.73 16.06 -14.30
CA LYS A 736 -29.43 14.80 -13.98
C LYS A 736 -28.50 13.77 -13.33
N PRO A 737 -27.96 14.05 -12.13
CA PRO A 737 -27.13 13.07 -11.43
C PRO A 737 -27.94 11.88 -10.92
N THR A 738 -27.25 10.76 -10.69
CA THR A 738 -27.76 9.66 -9.85
C THR A 738 -26.88 9.53 -8.62
N ILE A 739 -27.45 9.68 -7.42
CA ILE A 739 -26.68 9.66 -6.16
C ILE A 739 -27.28 8.59 -5.25
N ALA A 740 -26.43 7.76 -4.64
CA ALA A 740 -26.84 6.64 -3.81
C ALA A 740 -26.05 6.55 -2.50
N ASN A 741 -26.69 6.06 -1.43
CA ASN A 741 -26.05 5.77 -0.15
C ASN A 741 -25.32 7.00 0.44
N LEU A 742 -26.11 8.02 0.78
CA LEU A 742 -25.64 9.26 1.40
C LEU A 742 -26.13 9.33 2.86
N THR A 743 -25.22 9.66 3.78
CA THR A 743 -25.55 10.05 5.16
C THR A 743 -25.24 11.53 5.35
N PHE A 744 -26.24 12.32 5.73
CA PHE A 744 -26.08 13.71 6.15
C PHE A 744 -26.29 13.85 7.66
N MET A 745 -25.33 14.53 8.29
CA MET A 745 -25.39 15.09 9.63
C MET A 745 -25.42 16.62 9.54
N GLY A 746 -26.56 17.22 9.84
CA GLY A 746 -26.67 18.67 10.02
C GLY A 746 -26.04 19.14 11.33
N SER A 747 -25.99 20.45 11.51
CA SER A 747 -25.50 21.13 12.71
C SER A 747 -26.58 21.99 13.37
N ASN A 748 -26.22 22.78 14.37
CA ASN A 748 -27.12 23.79 14.97
C ASN A 748 -27.03 25.15 14.25
N ALA A 749 -26.29 25.23 13.13
CA ALA A 749 -26.13 26.48 12.37
C ALA A 749 -27.49 26.95 11.79
N PRO A 750 -27.80 28.27 11.77
CA PRO A 750 -29.10 28.77 11.30
C PRO A 750 -29.44 28.54 9.82
N LYS A 751 -28.45 28.07 9.04
CA LYS A 751 -28.57 27.73 7.61
C LYS A 751 -28.35 26.23 7.33
N SER A 752 -28.09 25.39 8.35
CA SER A 752 -27.90 23.95 8.13
C SER A 752 -29.18 23.33 7.55
N ASN A 753 -29.10 22.94 6.28
CA ASN A 753 -30.18 22.42 5.45
C ASN A 753 -29.75 21.09 4.81
N GLY A 754 -30.72 20.25 4.45
CA GLY A 754 -30.45 19.01 3.73
C GLY A 754 -30.25 19.23 2.22
N VAL A 755 -31.32 19.50 1.49
CA VAL A 755 -31.31 19.53 0.01
C VAL A 755 -32.12 20.72 -0.51
N ASP A 756 -31.60 21.47 -1.47
CA ASP A 756 -32.38 22.34 -2.37
C ASP A 756 -32.19 21.88 -3.84
N ILE A 757 -33.29 21.85 -4.61
CA ILE A 757 -33.28 21.46 -6.03
C ILE A 757 -33.97 22.54 -6.87
N ARG A 758 -33.23 23.06 -7.86
CA ARG A 758 -33.54 24.32 -8.54
C ARG A 758 -33.28 24.31 -10.05
N LYS A 759 -33.59 25.44 -10.69
CA LYS A 759 -33.35 25.78 -12.12
C LYS A 759 -33.74 24.66 -13.11
N GLY A 760 -34.70 23.83 -12.73
CA GLY A 760 -35.18 22.69 -13.50
C GLY A 760 -34.31 21.44 -13.48
N SER A 761 -33.52 21.21 -12.41
CA SER A 761 -32.73 19.97 -12.30
C SER A 761 -33.63 18.74 -12.35
N GLU A 762 -33.11 17.70 -12.97
CA GLU A 762 -33.59 16.32 -12.91
C GLU A 762 -32.67 15.56 -11.93
N GLY A 763 -32.95 14.28 -11.65
CA GLY A 763 -32.06 13.46 -10.82
C GLY A 763 -32.73 12.21 -10.26
N ALA A 764 -31.93 11.26 -9.77
CA ALA A 764 -32.43 10.05 -9.12
C ALA A 764 -31.61 9.72 -7.86
N PHE A 765 -32.26 9.84 -6.70
CA PHE A 765 -31.63 9.70 -5.39
C PHE A 765 -32.09 8.43 -4.68
N TYR A 766 -31.14 7.69 -4.08
CA TYR A 766 -31.39 6.37 -3.50
C TYR A 766 -30.72 6.19 -2.15
N ASN A 767 -31.38 5.51 -1.22
CA ASN A 767 -30.78 5.07 0.05
C ASN A 767 -30.21 6.25 0.87
N PHE A 768 -30.84 7.42 0.82
CA PHE A 768 -30.43 8.61 1.56
C PHE A 768 -30.83 8.52 3.04
N LEU A 769 -30.00 9.05 3.94
CA LEU A 769 -30.22 9.15 5.37
C LEU A 769 -29.90 10.58 5.84
N PHE A 770 -30.93 11.33 6.24
CA PHE A 770 -30.77 12.70 6.74
C PHE A 770 -31.09 12.76 8.23
N VAL A 771 -30.12 13.18 9.05
CA VAL A 771 -30.23 13.28 10.51
C VAL A 771 -29.77 14.68 10.93
N GLU A 772 -30.71 15.50 11.40
CA GLU A 772 -30.52 16.96 11.46
C GLU A 772 -30.93 17.54 12.84
N PRO A 773 -30.05 18.27 13.54
CA PRO A 773 -30.36 18.94 14.81
C PRO A 773 -30.76 20.42 14.66
N ALA A 774 -30.67 21.00 13.45
CA ALA A 774 -31.06 22.38 13.16
C ALA A 774 -32.54 22.64 13.47
N THR A 775 -32.87 23.78 14.09
CA THR A 775 -34.29 24.11 14.41
C THR A 775 -35.01 24.93 13.34
N ASP A 776 -34.24 25.56 12.43
CA ASP A 776 -34.74 26.63 11.55
C ASP A 776 -34.61 26.26 10.05
N GLY A 777 -33.64 25.40 9.70
CA GLY A 777 -33.42 24.84 8.35
C GLY A 777 -34.42 23.76 7.96
N SER A 778 -34.11 22.95 6.94
CA SER A 778 -34.91 21.77 6.57
C SER A 778 -34.19 20.78 5.66
N CYS A 779 -34.56 19.51 5.79
CA CYS A 779 -33.95 18.42 5.04
C CYS A 779 -34.29 18.40 3.53
N LEU A 780 -35.46 18.85 3.09
CA LEU A 780 -35.84 18.83 1.67
C LEU A 780 -36.58 20.11 1.23
N ASP A 781 -36.02 20.83 0.26
CA ASP A 781 -36.64 21.89 -0.52
C ASP A 781 -36.58 21.55 -2.03
N ILE A 782 -37.43 22.23 -2.80
CA ILE A 782 -37.44 22.25 -4.26
C ILE A 782 -38.00 23.63 -4.62
N ASP A 783 -37.21 24.63 -5.01
CA ASP A 783 -37.71 26.01 -5.02
C ASP A 783 -38.32 26.49 -6.36
N ASP A 784 -37.99 25.86 -7.50
CA ASP A 784 -38.43 26.33 -8.83
C ASP A 784 -39.59 25.52 -9.49
N ASP A 785 -40.42 26.18 -10.31
CA ASP A 785 -41.59 25.59 -10.98
C ASP A 785 -41.23 24.41 -11.93
N ILE A 786 -40.01 24.39 -12.49
CA ILE A 786 -39.55 23.33 -13.39
C ILE A 786 -39.08 22.11 -12.59
N ALA A 787 -38.27 22.28 -11.52
CA ALA A 787 -37.91 21.17 -10.63
C ALA A 787 -39.17 20.56 -9.97
N LYS A 788 -40.14 21.38 -9.57
CA LYS A 788 -41.47 20.93 -9.10
C LYS A 788 -42.21 20.11 -10.17
N ALA A 789 -42.12 20.48 -11.45
CA ALA A 789 -42.69 19.68 -12.54
C ALA A 789 -41.94 18.36 -12.76
N ASN A 790 -40.61 18.34 -12.61
CA ASN A 790 -39.77 17.15 -12.72
C ASN A 790 -40.04 16.15 -11.57
N ALA A 791 -40.29 16.64 -10.35
CA ALA A 791 -40.70 15.83 -9.21
C ALA A 791 -42.06 15.14 -9.46
N VAL A 792 -43.01 15.86 -10.09
CA VAL A 792 -44.33 15.31 -10.46
C VAL A 792 -44.21 14.28 -11.58
N SER A 793 -43.46 14.56 -12.66
CA SER A 793 -43.25 13.61 -13.76
C SER A 793 -42.49 12.36 -13.33
N GLY A 794 -41.53 12.51 -12.41
CA GLY A 794 -40.58 11.47 -12.03
C GLY A 794 -39.25 11.53 -12.77
N GLU A 795 -38.94 12.63 -13.46
CA GLU A 795 -37.57 12.90 -13.94
C GLU A 795 -36.65 13.39 -12.81
N LEU A 796 -37.24 13.84 -11.69
CA LEU A 796 -36.60 14.00 -10.38
C LEU A 796 -37.23 13.00 -9.40
N SER A 797 -36.46 12.09 -8.80
CA SER A 797 -36.93 11.13 -7.80
C SER A 797 -36.01 11.01 -6.57
N ILE A 798 -36.62 10.69 -5.43
CA ILE A 798 -35.93 10.18 -4.23
C ILE A 798 -36.66 8.90 -3.79
N GLU A 799 -35.92 7.81 -3.66
CA GLU A 799 -36.44 6.45 -3.41
C GLU A 799 -35.70 5.79 -2.23
N THR A 800 -36.41 4.94 -1.48
CA THR A 800 -35.92 4.10 -0.39
C THR A 800 -35.03 4.81 0.62
N SER A 801 -35.46 6.00 1.05
CA SER A 801 -34.67 6.95 1.87
C SER A 801 -35.36 7.32 3.19
N VAL A 802 -34.57 7.75 4.18
CA VAL A 802 -34.98 8.10 5.55
C VAL A 802 -34.63 9.55 5.88
N ILE A 803 -35.59 10.28 6.46
CA ILE A 803 -35.37 11.61 7.06
C ILE A 803 -35.75 11.60 8.54
N SER A 804 -34.99 12.33 9.36
CA SER A 804 -35.18 12.49 10.81
C SER A 804 -34.78 13.89 11.23
N CYS A 805 -35.61 14.88 10.87
CA CYS A 805 -35.25 16.29 10.90
C CYS A 805 -36.22 17.10 11.78
N ALA A 806 -35.83 18.30 12.23
CA ALA A 806 -36.76 19.15 12.98
C ALA A 806 -37.88 19.71 12.08
N LYS A 807 -37.56 19.89 10.79
CA LYS A 807 -38.46 20.32 9.71
C LYS A 807 -38.13 19.51 8.46
N ASP A 808 -38.81 18.38 8.28
CA ASP A 808 -38.61 17.45 7.16
C ASP A 808 -38.67 18.12 5.77
N TYR A 809 -39.58 19.07 5.58
CA TYR A 809 -39.83 19.72 4.29
C TYR A 809 -39.93 21.24 4.43
N ALA A 810 -39.33 21.97 3.50
CA ALA A 810 -39.51 23.41 3.36
C ALA A 810 -40.88 23.78 2.77
N ASN A 811 -41.34 23.01 1.77
CA ASN A 811 -42.55 23.29 1.00
C ASN A 811 -43.40 22.03 0.74
N THR A 812 -44.62 22.22 0.21
CA THR A 812 -45.60 21.15 -0.03
C THR A 812 -45.24 20.22 -1.18
N GLU A 813 -44.44 20.69 -2.11
CA GLU A 813 -44.02 19.98 -3.31
C GLU A 813 -42.85 19.04 -2.99
N ALA A 814 -41.92 19.45 -2.11
CA ALA A 814 -40.90 18.59 -1.51
C ALA A 814 -41.53 17.45 -0.69
N GLN A 815 -42.58 17.73 0.10
CA GLN A 815 -43.36 16.69 0.78
C GLN A 815 -44.00 15.71 -0.21
N ALA A 816 -44.66 16.22 -1.26
CA ALA A 816 -45.34 15.39 -2.26
C ALA A 816 -44.36 14.57 -3.13
N TRP A 817 -43.11 15.01 -3.26
CA TRP A 817 -42.01 14.31 -3.91
C TRP A 817 -41.49 13.15 -3.05
N PHE A 818 -41.23 13.38 -1.76
CA PHE A 818 -40.75 12.35 -0.84
C PHE A 818 -41.83 11.30 -0.50
N GLU A 819 -43.07 11.72 -0.23
CA GLU A 819 -44.20 10.83 0.07
C GLU A 819 -44.82 10.15 -1.18
N LYS A 820 -44.15 10.24 -2.34
CA LYS A 820 -44.66 9.74 -3.63
C LYS A 820 -44.94 8.24 -3.57
N ALA A 821 -46.17 7.86 -3.88
CA ALA A 821 -46.67 6.50 -3.68
C ALA A 821 -45.87 5.45 -4.46
N GLY A 822 -45.12 4.62 -3.73
CA GLY A 822 -44.23 3.59 -4.27
C GLY A 822 -42.73 3.89 -4.14
N ALA A 823 -42.34 5.11 -3.72
CA ALA A 823 -40.95 5.48 -3.54
C ALA A 823 -40.26 4.75 -2.36
N GLY A 824 -41.02 4.30 -1.36
CA GLY A 824 -40.48 3.52 -0.23
C GLY A 824 -39.75 4.33 0.84
N ASN A 825 -39.93 5.65 0.86
CA ASN A 825 -39.32 6.56 1.84
C ASN A 825 -40.09 6.59 3.18
N GLU A 826 -39.42 6.99 4.27
CA GLU A 826 -40.03 7.14 5.60
C GLU A 826 -39.45 8.35 6.38
N SER A 827 -40.31 9.13 7.03
CA SER A 827 -39.89 10.07 8.08
C SER A 827 -39.89 9.32 9.42
N VAL A 828 -38.72 9.22 10.05
CA VAL A 828 -38.46 8.39 11.23
C VAL A 828 -38.07 9.30 12.39
N ALA A 829 -38.93 9.39 13.41
CA ALA A 829 -38.71 10.31 14.52
C ALA A 829 -37.52 9.90 15.42
N ALA A 830 -36.60 10.83 15.63
CA ALA A 830 -35.46 10.71 16.55
C ALA A 830 -34.47 9.58 16.21
N VAL A 831 -34.10 9.46 14.93
CA VAL A 831 -32.88 8.75 14.55
C VAL A 831 -31.67 9.48 15.12
N THR A 832 -30.66 8.72 15.51
CA THR A 832 -29.37 9.20 16.01
C THR A 832 -28.28 8.35 15.38
N LEU A 833 -27.14 8.94 15.02
CA LEU A 833 -25.98 8.16 14.60
C LEU A 833 -25.11 7.78 15.81
N ASP A 834 -24.38 6.67 15.71
CA ASP A 834 -23.33 6.30 16.66
C ASP A 834 -21.96 6.89 16.25
N ALA A 835 -20.90 6.54 16.99
CA ALA A 835 -19.53 6.99 16.72
C ALA A 835 -18.89 6.36 15.46
N ASN A 836 -19.61 5.51 14.73
CA ASN A 836 -19.22 4.98 13.42
C ASN A 836 -20.19 5.46 12.32
N TYR A 837 -21.03 6.46 12.61
CA TYR A 837 -22.04 7.04 11.72
C TYR A 837 -23.20 6.08 11.35
N VAL A 838 -23.42 5.03 12.15
CA VAL A 838 -24.48 4.03 11.96
C VAL A 838 -25.80 4.50 12.58
N ALA A 839 -26.90 4.37 11.85
CA ALA A 839 -28.23 4.80 12.30
C ALA A 839 -28.82 3.91 13.41
N SER A 840 -29.41 4.55 14.44
CA SER A 840 -30.18 3.84 15.48
C SER A 840 -31.49 3.22 14.98
N SER A 841 -32.03 3.69 13.84
CA SER A 841 -33.11 3.04 13.09
C SER A 841 -33.21 3.61 11.67
N THR A 842 -33.65 2.79 10.72
CA THR A 842 -34.08 3.17 9.36
C THR A 842 -35.59 2.99 9.15
N GLY A 843 -36.37 2.88 10.24
CA GLY A 843 -37.82 2.68 10.19
C GLY A 843 -38.19 1.31 9.62
N THR A 844 -39.01 1.31 8.58
CA THR A 844 -39.40 0.13 7.78
C THR A 844 -38.85 0.16 6.34
N VAL A 845 -37.99 1.14 6.03
CA VAL A 845 -37.41 1.30 4.69
C VAL A 845 -36.57 0.09 4.31
N THR A 846 -36.81 -0.44 3.11
CA THR A 846 -35.99 -1.46 2.48
C THR A 846 -35.20 -0.77 1.38
N ALA A 847 -33.86 -0.81 1.46
CA ALA A 847 -32.99 -0.14 0.50
C ALA A 847 -33.16 -0.68 -0.93
N THR A 848 -32.86 0.17 -1.91
CA THR A 848 -32.74 -0.19 -3.32
C THR A 848 -31.34 -0.72 -3.59
N ASP A 849 -31.24 -1.93 -4.17
CA ASP A 849 -30.02 -2.37 -4.84
C ASP A 849 -29.80 -1.49 -6.09
N VAL A 850 -28.88 -0.53 -5.97
CA VAL A 850 -28.59 0.46 -7.01
C VAL A 850 -27.69 -0.09 -8.13
N ASN A 851 -26.95 -1.19 -7.92
CA ASN A 851 -26.23 -1.89 -9.00
C ASN A 851 -27.21 -2.35 -10.09
N ALA A 852 -28.40 -2.82 -9.68
CA ALA A 852 -29.48 -3.20 -10.57
C ALA A 852 -30.13 -2.02 -11.35
N LYS A 853 -29.79 -0.77 -11.00
CA LYS A 853 -30.17 0.45 -11.74
C LYS A 853 -29.05 0.88 -12.71
N ASN A 854 -27.80 0.91 -12.23
CA ASN A 854 -26.60 1.21 -13.02
C ASN A 854 -25.38 0.47 -12.43
N THR A 855 -24.63 -0.25 -13.26
CA THR A 855 -23.48 -1.08 -12.85
C THR A 855 -22.26 -0.29 -12.37
N PHE A 856 -22.29 1.06 -12.39
CA PHE A 856 -21.33 1.88 -11.65
C PHE A 856 -21.47 1.66 -10.13
N PHE A 857 -22.70 1.54 -9.63
CA PHE A 857 -22.96 1.40 -8.20
C PHE A 857 -22.62 -0.01 -7.72
N ASP A 858 -22.09 -0.11 -6.51
CA ASP A 858 -21.97 -1.38 -5.79
C ASP A 858 -23.34 -1.78 -5.22
N ALA A 859 -23.58 -3.08 -5.05
CA ALA A 859 -24.86 -3.60 -4.58
C ALA A 859 -25.03 -3.39 -3.06
N THR A 860 -26.06 -2.66 -2.66
CA THR A 860 -26.33 -2.29 -1.26
C THR A 860 -27.72 -2.73 -0.79
N ASP A 861 -27.82 -3.15 0.46
CA ASP A 861 -29.02 -3.60 1.17
C ASP A 861 -29.41 -2.68 2.35
N TYR A 862 -28.76 -1.51 2.46
CA TYR A 862 -28.88 -0.57 3.58
C TYR A 862 -29.08 0.90 3.12
N VAL A 863 -29.54 1.73 4.06
CA VAL A 863 -29.81 3.18 3.88
C VAL A 863 -28.71 3.97 4.59
N GLY A 864 -28.22 5.06 3.97
CA GLY A 864 -27.05 5.81 4.42
C GLY A 864 -25.75 5.36 3.74
N ALA A 865 -24.66 6.04 4.07
CA ALA A 865 -23.31 5.82 3.53
C ALA A 865 -22.45 4.81 4.31
N VAL A 866 -22.95 4.30 5.46
CA VAL A 866 -22.25 3.31 6.31
C VAL A 866 -23.26 2.23 6.71
N LYS A 867 -22.91 0.96 6.51
CA LYS A 867 -23.79 -0.19 6.75
C LYS A 867 -23.99 -0.50 8.23
N ASP A 868 -22.89 -0.75 8.93
CA ASP A 868 -22.85 -1.15 10.33
C ASP A 868 -21.47 -0.89 10.95
N VAL A 869 -21.27 -1.26 12.21
CA VAL A 869 -20.05 -1.00 13.01
C VAL A 869 -18.74 -1.55 12.42
N ASN A 870 -18.81 -2.52 11.50
CA ASN A 870 -17.63 -3.07 10.81
C ASN A 870 -17.28 -2.27 9.53
N ASP A 871 -18.20 -1.45 9.04
CA ASP A 871 -18.04 -0.68 7.82
C ASP A 871 -17.30 0.64 8.11
N THR A 872 -15.98 0.61 7.94
CA THR A 872 -15.06 1.66 8.39
C THR A 872 -14.29 2.33 7.26
N TRP A 873 -14.85 2.35 6.05
CA TRP A 873 -14.19 2.85 4.82
C TRP A 873 -13.65 4.29 4.90
N TRP A 874 -14.21 5.11 5.78
CA TRP A 874 -13.82 6.52 6.01
C TRP A 874 -12.70 6.69 7.05
N LYS A 875 -12.42 5.67 7.86
CA LYS A 875 -11.86 5.87 9.22
C LYS A 875 -10.35 6.10 9.31
N THR A 876 -9.57 5.51 8.41
CA THR A 876 -8.10 5.51 8.49
C THR A 876 -7.43 6.68 7.77
N TRP A 877 -8.11 7.25 6.78
CA TRP A 877 -7.53 8.23 5.84
C TRP A 877 -8.16 9.63 5.92
N THR A 878 -9.23 9.81 6.69
CA THR A 878 -9.88 11.12 6.84
C THR A 878 -9.35 11.91 8.03
N HIS A 879 -9.54 13.23 7.97
CA HIS A 879 -9.19 14.19 9.01
C HIS A 879 -10.46 14.67 9.73
N GLY A 880 -10.45 14.66 11.07
CA GLY A 880 -11.52 15.25 11.90
C GLY A 880 -12.81 14.43 12.09
N LEU A 881 -12.76 13.10 11.91
CA LEU A 881 -13.92 12.19 12.06
C LEU A 881 -13.78 11.14 13.17
#